data_AF-A0AAF1KS61-F1
#
_entry.id   AF-A0AAF1KS61-F1
#
_cell.length_a   1.000
_cell.length_b   1.000
_cell.length_c   1.000
_cell.angle_alpha   90.00
_cell.angle_beta   90.00
_cell.angle_gamma   90.00
#
_symmetry.space_group_name_H-M   'P 1'
#
loop_
_entity.id
_entity.type
_entity.pdbx_description
1 polymer ?
#
loop_
_entity_poly.entity_id
_entity_poly.type
_entity_poly.pdbx_seq_one_letter_code
_entity_poly.pdbx_strand_id
1 'polypeptide(L)'
;MNISNERWIRDVVVEILGEEPATISDGENLFEAGLDSVGLLRLVNRLRRGGLQVSFGDLAREPTLAAWDRLVGSEKAADDGAEPASGHTADAPDEGGANSEPTQLGVMQHAYWVGRSAGQRLGGVAAHLYAEFDHPPTGTDPAIDANRLKAALERVLERHETLRTRITSDGRQEVLAKLSALLAVHDMRGHSEAEVQDHLSRMRDAFSHQALDIDNGEVMSVALTLLPDGATRLHLDVDMIAADAVSYRILLADFAALYGSPSLNLPPLGLNYRDYLAGTRSGHAQRVHQAAEAWRERLPTLPGAPILPEVIEATSRDATPRVARRHLWLAPGQKQQLTEIARRNGVTVAMTVATVLSEVVGHWSTTDHFLLNVPMFDRAANHPDIDRIVGDFSSSVMLEVDLRQPLTFVDRVRALQARMHADAAHASHTGLDVLRDLGRQRGETVLAPVVFTSALGLGELFAPAVTAVVGRPVWVISQGPQVLLDAQVTEFEDGLLVNWDTREDALAPGVVDAMFTAFEQVLREVIDEPAAWNRPIRISTANAQRRRSGDRDVRIVDAAGCDRPDHVAGRLLFAGEDEQGRRPWGRADESGGVRLLGDDDERVDVHGIPVWPVEVEDAIRSDGRIGEVAVVRHDESLVAVVAFEPSTEADTRMTGKAFRAQLARRIPSHLLPSRIIVVDRLPRNADGGANSDALDRLISAKSERSDHVAPRTDLERVLAGAWEEILGLENIGVNEEFIALGGDSLLAARVVSRLREELDTNAVTLRALFRSPTIAELAEQLRKDGDPARLDEVASIVLEIRAMSDDEVASHLGETASDTSSRQSGTAA
;
A
#
# COMPACT_ATOMS: atom_id res chain seq x y z
N MET A 1 -42.79 -7.22 -6.59
CA MET A 1 -43.45 -6.05 -5.95
C MET A 1 -42.70 -4.82 -6.42
N ASN A 2 -43.33 -3.96 -7.24
CA ASN A 2 -42.72 -2.72 -7.75
C ASN A 2 -42.77 -1.65 -6.65
N ILE A 3 -41.77 -1.63 -5.77
CA ILE A 3 -41.48 -0.44 -4.97
C ILE A 3 -40.78 0.53 -5.92
N SER A 4 -41.24 1.79 -6.03
CA SER A 4 -40.51 2.81 -6.79
C SER A 4 -39.09 2.90 -6.24
N ASN A 5 -38.05 2.87 -7.09
CA ASN A 5 -36.65 2.94 -6.65
C ASN A 5 -36.41 4.13 -5.70
N GLU A 6 -37.12 5.23 -5.92
CA GLU A 6 -37.19 6.41 -5.04
C GLU A 6 -37.56 6.06 -3.59
N ARG A 7 -38.64 5.29 -3.40
CA ARG A 7 -39.12 4.89 -2.07
C ARG A 7 -38.14 3.92 -1.41
N TRP A 8 -37.53 3.03 -2.21
CA TRP A 8 -36.55 2.09 -1.70
C TRP A 8 -35.22 2.76 -1.29
N ILE A 9 -34.67 3.66 -2.11
CA ILE A 9 -33.48 4.45 -1.78
C ILE A 9 -33.73 5.24 -0.50
N ARG A 10 -34.88 5.92 -0.42
CA ARG A 10 -35.28 6.66 0.78
C ARG A 10 -35.36 5.76 2.00
N ASP A 11 -36.03 4.61 1.92
CA ASP A 11 -36.15 3.67 3.03
C ASP A 11 -34.77 3.15 3.51
N VAL A 12 -33.83 2.92 2.58
CA VAL A 12 -32.46 2.50 2.92
C VAL A 12 -31.65 3.63 3.56
N VAL A 13 -31.78 4.86 3.06
CA VAL A 13 -31.11 6.05 3.64
C VAL A 13 -31.61 6.30 5.06
N VAL A 14 -32.92 6.20 5.27
CA VAL A 14 -33.59 6.28 6.57
C VAL A 14 -33.07 5.22 7.53
N GLU A 15 -32.96 3.97 7.08
CA GLU A 15 -32.41 2.88 7.90
C GLU A 15 -30.95 3.16 8.31
N ILE A 16 -30.14 3.72 7.40
CA ILE A 16 -28.74 4.06 7.65
C ILE A 16 -28.61 5.24 8.62
N LEU A 17 -29.46 6.27 8.47
CA LEU A 17 -29.42 7.49 9.28
C LEU A 17 -30.17 7.36 10.61
N GLY A 18 -31.05 6.37 10.75
CA GLY A 18 -31.89 6.20 11.93
C GLY A 18 -32.97 7.28 12.08
N GLU A 19 -33.30 8.01 11.01
CA GLU A 19 -34.35 9.05 10.99
C GLU A 19 -35.69 8.52 10.43
N GLU A 20 -36.79 9.28 10.53
CA GLU A 20 -38.06 8.93 9.86
C GLU A 20 -38.07 9.38 8.38
N PRO A 21 -38.65 8.63 7.43
CA PRO A 21 -38.60 8.96 5.99
C PRO A 21 -39.12 10.33 5.56
N ALA A 22 -39.93 10.96 6.41
CA ALA A 22 -40.57 12.26 6.15
C ALA A 22 -39.72 13.47 6.59
N THR A 23 -38.60 13.29 7.30
CA THR A 23 -37.79 14.41 7.80
C THR A 23 -36.73 14.89 6.81
N ILE A 24 -36.27 14.02 5.91
CA ILE A 24 -35.19 14.30 4.96
C ILE A 24 -35.76 14.89 3.66
N SER A 25 -35.33 16.10 3.31
CA SER A 25 -35.75 16.77 2.07
C SER A 25 -35.00 16.23 0.85
N ASP A 26 -35.65 16.17 -0.31
CA ASP A 26 -35.07 15.58 -1.53
C ASP A 26 -33.81 16.30 -2.03
N GLY A 27 -33.69 17.61 -1.73
CA GLY A 27 -32.54 18.44 -2.07
C GLY A 27 -31.56 18.66 -0.92
N GLU A 28 -31.79 18.06 0.24
CA GLU A 28 -30.89 18.16 1.39
C GLU A 28 -29.60 17.37 1.13
N ASN A 29 -28.46 17.96 1.50
CA ASN A 29 -27.19 17.26 1.45
C ASN A 29 -27.17 16.19 2.55
N LEU A 30 -27.11 14.93 2.16
CA LEU A 30 -27.22 13.82 3.10
C LEU A 30 -26.04 13.74 4.08
N PHE A 31 -24.88 14.34 3.78
CA PHE A 31 -23.82 14.49 4.78
C PHE A 31 -24.22 15.47 5.90
N GLU A 32 -24.99 16.51 5.59
CA GLU A 32 -25.58 17.41 6.60
C GLU A 32 -26.69 16.71 7.40
N ALA A 33 -27.36 15.72 6.80
CA ALA A 33 -28.30 14.83 7.46
C ALA A 33 -27.64 13.68 8.25
N GLY A 34 -26.29 13.61 8.29
CA GLY A 34 -25.53 12.66 9.11
C GLY A 34 -25.05 11.40 8.38
N LEU A 35 -25.15 11.33 7.05
CA LEU A 35 -24.57 10.26 6.26
C LEU A 35 -23.04 10.33 6.36
N ASP A 36 -22.36 9.19 6.47
CA ASP A 36 -20.90 9.11 6.42
C ASP A 36 -20.43 8.25 5.22
N SER A 37 -19.12 8.18 5.00
CA SER A 37 -18.54 7.44 3.87
C SER A 37 -18.85 5.95 3.92
N VAL A 38 -18.99 5.34 5.10
CA VAL A 38 -19.31 3.91 5.21
C VAL A 38 -20.79 3.63 5.03
N GLY A 39 -21.68 4.49 5.55
CA GLY A 39 -23.10 4.48 5.23
C GLY A 39 -23.33 4.59 3.73
N LEU A 40 -22.58 5.46 3.06
CA LEU A 40 -22.61 5.57 1.61
C LEU A 40 -22.10 4.30 0.89
N LEU A 41 -20.99 3.70 1.34
CA LEU A 41 -20.52 2.41 0.81
C LEU A 41 -21.53 1.28 1.03
N ARG A 42 -22.17 1.19 2.20
CA ARG A 42 -23.24 0.23 2.49
C ARG A 42 -24.43 0.42 1.55
N LEU A 43 -24.79 1.67 1.28
CA LEU A 43 -25.83 2.02 0.32
C LEU A 43 -25.44 1.54 -1.08
N VAL A 44 -24.24 1.87 -1.58
CA VAL A 44 -23.74 1.38 -2.87
C VAL A 44 -23.84 -0.14 -2.97
N ASN A 45 -23.38 -0.86 -1.96
CA ASN A 45 -23.41 -2.32 -1.94
C ASN A 45 -24.84 -2.87 -1.94
N ARG A 46 -25.79 -2.22 -1.25
CA ARG A 46 -27.22 -2.58 -1.30
C ARG A 46 -27.85 -2.28 -2.65
N LEU A 47 -27.57 -1.11 -3.23
CA LEU A 47 -28.07 -0.73 -4.55
C LEU A 47 -27.58 -1.71 -5.63
N ARG A 48 -26.31 -2.11 -5.58
CA ARG A 48 -25.73 -3.16 -6.43
C ARG A 48 -26.39 -4.52 -6.25
N ARG A 49 -26.66 -4.94 -5.00
CA ARG A 49 -27.45 -6.16 -4.72
C ARG A 49 -28.86 -6.11 -5.31
N GLY A 50 -29.44 -4.90 -5.38
CA GLY A 50 -30.71 -4.64 -6.04
C GLY A 50 -30.67 -4.59 -7.58
N GLY A 51 -29.48 -4.77 -8.18
CA GLY A 51 -29.27 -4.78 -9.64
C GLY A 51 -28.85 -3.44 -10.24
N LEU A 52 -28.68 -2.37 -9.45
CA LEU A 52 -28.30 -1.04 -9.95
C LEU A 52 -26.78 -0.87 -10.03
N GLN A 53 -26.26 -0.30 -11.12
CA GLN A 53 -24.80 -0.17 -11.37
C GLN A 53 -24.22 1.15 -10.86
N VAL A 54 -24.43 1.47 -9.59
CA VAL A 54 -23.91 2.70 -8.97
C VAL A 54 -22.52 2.50 -8.34
N SER A 55 -21.66 3.52 -8.37
CA SER A 55 -20.41 3.58 -7.59
C SER A 55 -20.51 4.49 -6.38
N PHE A 56 -19.55 4.37 -5.46
CA PHE A 56 -19.40 5.34 -4.36
C PHE A 56 -19.26 6.76 -4.89
N GLY A 57 -18.39 6.96 -5.89
CA GLY A 57 -18.19 8.27 -6.49
C GLY A 57 -19.45 8.86 -7.12
N ASP A 58 -20.33 8.03 -7.69
CA ASP A 58 -21.58 8.52 -8.28
C ASP A 58 -22.54 9.10 -7.27
N LEU A 59 -22.68 8.43 -6.12
CA LEU A 59 -23.55 8.90 -5.05
C LEU A 59 -22.91 10.04 -4.26
N ALA A 60 -21.58 10.02 -4.09
CA ALA A 60 -20.84 11.01 -3.33
C ALA A 60 -20.71 12.37 -4.06
N ARG A 61 -20.89 12.39 -5.39
CA ARG A 61 -20.83 13.59 -6.24
C ARG A 61 -21.94 14.59 -5.94
N GLU A 62 -23.18 14.10 -5.87
CA GLU A 62 -24.37 14.87 -5.48
C GLU A 62 -25.14 14.07 -4.44
N PRO A 63 -24.84 14.20 -3.14
CA PRO A 63 -25.40 13.37 -2.07
C PRO A 63 -26.81 13.84 -1.69
N THR A 64 -27.74 13.86 -2.65
CA THR A 64 -29.14 14.24 -2.45
C THR A 64 -30.05 13.16 -2.99
N LEU A 65 -31.20 12.93 -2.35
CA LEU A 65 -32.17 11.93 -2.82
C LEU A 65 -32.63 12.24 -4.25
N ALA A 66 -32.83 13.52 -4.60
CA ALA A 66 -33.23 13.95 -5.94
C ALA A 66 -32.17 13.63 -7.01
N ALA A 67 -30.88 13.81 -6.70
CA ALA A 67 -29.81 13.48 -7.65
C ALA A 67 -29.66 11.98 -7.85
N TRP A 68 -29.79 11.20 -6.78
CA TRP A 68 -29.71 9.74 -6.85
C TRP A 68 -30.89 9.13 -7.58
N ASP A 69 -32.10 9.68 -7.43
CA ASP A 69 -33.26 9.25 -8.21
C ASP A 69 -33.06 9.50 -9.71
N ARG A 70 -32.50 10.67 -10.09
CA ARG A 70 -32.12 10.95 -11.49
C ARG A 70 -31.07 9.97 -12.02
N LEU A 71 -30.05 9.67 -11.22
CA LEU A 71 -28.98 8.74 -11.57
C LEU A 71 -29.58 7.36 -11.90
N VAL A 72 -30.40 6.84 -11.00
CA VAL A 72 -31.05 5.52 -11.14
C VAL A 72 -32.13 5.51 -12.24
N GLY A 73 -32.81 6.63 -12.46
CA GLY A 73 -33.77 6.80 -13.56
C GLY A 73 -33.12 6.84 -14.94
N SER A 74 -31.89 7.34 -15.04
CA SER A 74 -31.14 7.47 -16.31
C SER A 74 -30.57 6.15 -16.83
N GLU A 75 -30.16 5.22 -15.95
CA GLU A 75 -29.70 3.88 -16.34
C GLU A 75 -30.85 3.05 -16.94
N LYS A 76 -32.08 3.24 -16.46
CA LYS A 76 -33.27 2.56 -16.98
C LYS A 76 -33.56 2.88 -18.45
N ALA A 77 -33.24 4.09 -18.90
CA ALA A 77 -33.44 4.50 -20.29
C ALA A 77 -32.39 3.89 -21.25
N ALA A 78 -31.25 3.42 -20.72
CA ALA A 78 -30.22 2.74 -21.50
C ALA A 78 -30.41 1.21 -21.53
N ASP A 79 -31.13 0.64 -20.55
CA ASP A 79 -31.28 -0.80 -20.34
C ASP A 79 -32.61 -1.40 -20.88
N ASP A 80 -33.55 -0.56 -21.34
CA ASP A 80 -34.82 -1.00 -21.98
C ASP A 80 -34.63 -1.76 -23.33
N GLY A 81 -33.37 -2.10 -23.69
CA GLY A 81 -33.01 -2.91 -24.86
C GLY A 81 -32.20 -4.18 -24.55
N ALA A 82 -31.87 -4.49 -23.30
CA ALA A 82 -31.11 -5.68 -22.94
C ALA A 82 -31.94 -6.63 -22.05
N GLU A 83 -32.11 -7.88 -22.48
CA GLU A 83 -32.69 -8.91 -21.62
C GLU A 83 -31.80 -9.11 -20.38
N PRO A 84 -32.39 -9.31 -19.18
CA PRO A 84 -31.61 -9.55 -17.98
C PRO A 84 -30.79 -10.83 -18.15
N ALA A 85 -29.46 -10.70 -18.14
CA ALA A 85 -28.58 -11.84 -18.07
C ALA A 85 -28.91 -12.63 -16.79
N SER A 86 -29.36 -13.87 -16.99
CA SER A 86 -29.67 -14.81 -15.93
C SER A 86 -28.52 -14.85 -14.91
N GLY A 87 -28.88 -14.67 -13.64
CA GLY A 87 -27.95 -14.77 -12.52
C GLY A 87 -27.14 -16.04 -12.65
N HIS A 88 -25.82 -15.89 -12.75
CA HIS A 88 -24.91 -17.00 -12.67
C HIS A 88 -24.99 -17.51 -11.24
N THR A 89 -25.76 -18.59 -11.04
CA THR A 89 -25.56 -19.46 -9.91
C THR A 89 -24.09 -19.88 -9.95
N ALA A 90 -23.33 -19.50 -8.93
CA ALA A 90 -22.08 -20.19 -8.65
C ALA A 90 -22.40 -21.69 -8.66
N ASP A 91 -21.74 -22.44 -9.53
CA ASP A 91 -21.89 -23.89 -9.55
C ASP A 91 -21.65 -24.42 -8.13
N ALA A 92 -22.46 -25.41 -7.74
CA ALA A 92 -22.40 -26.03 -6.44
C ALA A 92 -20.95 -26.44 -6.10
N PRO A 93 -20.50 -26.27 -4.84
CA PRO A 93 -19.15 -26.66 -4.45
C PRO A 93 -18.96 -28.15 -4.74
N ASP A 94 -17.83 -28.47 -5.36
CA ASP A 94 -17.36 -29.84 -5.46
C ASP A 94 -17.24 -30.41 -4.04
N GLU A 95 -18.02 -31.44 -3.72
CA GLU A 95 -17.91 -32.19 -2.47
C GLU A 95 -16.59 -32.98 -2.52
N GLY A 96 -15.46 -32.30 -2.31
CA GLY A 96 -14.17 -32.86 -2.69
C GLY A 96 -12.96 -32.23 -2.01
N GLY A 97 -12.84 -32.41 -0.68
CA GLY A 97 -11.56 -32.64 -0.01
C GLY A 97 -10.52 -31.51 0.05
N ALA A 98 -9.72 -31.55 1.10
CA ALA A 98 -8.61 -30.63 1.37
C ALA A 98 -7.36 -30.83 0.49
N ASN A 99 -7.59 -31.10 -0.80
CA ASN A 99 -6.59 -31.25 -1.87
C ASN A 99 -6.99 -30.37 -3.07
N SER A 100 -7.44 -29.13 -2.83
CA SER A 100 -7.70 -28.21 -3.92
C SER A 100 -6.41 -27.74 -4.54
N GLU A 101 -6.34 -27.70 -5.87
CA GLU A 101 -5.21 -27.12 -6.59
C GLU A 101 -4.87 -25.72 -6.04
N PRO A 102 -3.57 -25.37 -5.90
CA PRO A 102 -3.18 -24.05 -5.44
C PRO A 102 -3.85 -22.96 -6.28
N THR A 103 -4.40 -21.91 -5.67
CA THR A 103 -5.07 -20.81 -6.39
C THR A 103 -4.23 -19.54 -6.37
N GLN A 104 -4.54 -18.55 -7.21
CA GLN A 104 -3.78 -17.30 -7.23
C GLN A 104 -4.13 -16.41 -6.02
N LEU A 105 -3.16 -15.63 -5.56
CA LEU A 105 -3.37 -14.60 -4.55
C LEU A 105 -4.22 -13.44 -5.10
N GLY A 106 -4.96 -12.79 -4.19
CA GLY A 106 -5.48 -11.45 -4.42
C GLY A 106 -4.35 -10.45 -4.60
N VAL A 107 -4.66 -9.29 -5.19
CA VAL A 107 -3.69 -8.23 -5.50
C VAL A 107 -2.96 -7.75 -4.24
N MET A 108 -3.70 -7.50 -3.15
CA MET A 108 -3.13 -7.05 -1.87
C MET A 108 -2.36 -8.16 -1.16
N GLN A 109 -2.88 -9.40 -1.11
CA GLN A 109 -2.13 -10.55 -0.58
C GLN A 109 -0.77 -10.74 -1.28
N HIS A 110 -0.73 -10.59 -2.60
CA HIS A 110 0.52 -10.64 -3.36
C HIS A 110 1.46 -9.48 -2.99
N ALA A 111 0.94 -8.27 -2.77
CA ALA A 111 1.73 -7.12 -2.30
C ALA A 111 2.31 -7.37 -0.90
N TYR A 112 1.52 -7.93 0.03
CA TYR A 112 2.02 -8.31 1.36
C TYR A 112 3.11 -9.38 1.29
N TRP A 113 2.93 -10.39 0.44
CA TRP A 113 3.88 -11.47 0.24
C TRP A 113 5.21 -10.99 -0.36
N VAL A 114 5.18 -10.15 -1.40
CA VAL A 114 6.41 -9.59 -1.98
C VAL A 114 7.07 -8.59 -1.03
N GLY A 115 6.27 -7.69 -0.46
CA GLY A 115 6.74 -6.57 0.36
C GLY A 115 7.38 -6.98 1.68
N ARG A 116 6.97 -8.11 2.29
CA ARG A 116 7.56 -8.59 3.55
C ARG A 116 9.01 -9.04 3.43
N SER A 117 9.51 -9.24 2.21
CA SER A 117 10.90 -9.66 1.96
C SER A 117 11.91 -8.60 2.41
N ALA A 118 12.94 -8.99 3.15
CA ALA A 118 13.99 -8.07 3.64
C ALA A 118 14.77 -7.35 2.53
N GLY A 119 14.75 -7.88 1.29
CA GLY A 119 15.40 -7.25 0.14
C GLY A 119 14.60 -6.12 -0.52
N GLN A 120 13.45 -5.74 0.02
CA GLN A 120 12.62 -4.63 -0.47
C GLN A 120 12.83 -3.37 0.36
N ARG A 121 12.67 -2.20 -0.27
CA ARG A 121 12.65 -0.91 0.45
C ARG A 121 11.49 -0.93 1.44
N LEU A 122 11.77 -0.63 2.70
CA LEU A 122 10.80 -0.72 3.81
C LEU A 122 10.17 -2.13 3.96
N GLY A 123 10.90 -3.18 3.56
CA GLY A 123 10.52 -4.58 3.74
C GLY A 123 10.89 -5.15 5.11
N GLY A 124 10.88 -6.48 5.23
CA GLY A 124 11.18 -7.19 6.48
C GLY A 124 10.07 -7.14 7.54
N VAL A 125 8.88 -6.68 7.16
CA VAL A 125 7.70 -6.52 8.03
C VAL A 125 6.55 -7.35 7.47
N ALA A 126 5.91 -8.15 8.31
CA ALA A 126 4.67 -8.83 7.95
C ALA A 126 3.49 -7.86 8.00
N ALA A 127 2.53 -8.04 7.09
CA ALA A 127 1.24 -7.38 7.25
C ALA A 127 0.48 -8.11 8.36
N HIS A 128 0.30 -7.52 9.53
CA HIS A 128 -0.38 -8.20 10.65
C HIS A 128 -1.10 -7.21 11.57
N LEU A 129 -2.05 -7.73 12.35
CA LEU A 129 -2.79 -7.00 13.38
C LEU A 129 -2.69 -7.77 14.70
N TYR A 130 -1.92 -7.21 15.63
CA TYR A 130 -1.73 -7.75 16.97
C TYR A 130 -2.56 -6.97 17.99
N ALA A 131 -3.28 -7.68 18.85
CA ALA A 131 -4.05 -7.10 19.95
C ALA A 131 -3.85 -7.86 21.28
N GLU A 132 -3.93 -7.12 22.38
CA GLU A 132 -3.86 -7.61 23.75
C GLU A 132 -5.17 -7.32 24.49
N PHE A 133 -5.66 -8.28 25.25
CA PHE A 133 -6.88 -8.15 26.05
C PHE A 133 -6.64 -8.52 27.50
N ASP A 134 -6.99 -7.63 28.42
CA ASP A 134 -7.03 -7.92 29.85
C ASP A 134 -8.42 -8.38 30.27
N HIS A 135 -8.50 -9.60 30.78
CA HIS A 135 -9.71 -10.12 31.40
C HIS A 135 -9.57 -10.11 32.92
N PRO A 136 -10.39 -9.35 33.66
CA PRO A 136 -10.38 -9.38 35.12
C PRO A 136 -10.91 -10.72 35.65
N PRO A 137 -10.65 -11.07 36.92
CA PRO A 137 -11.16 -12.30 37.52
C PRO A 137 -12.70 -12.38 37.49
N THR A 138 -13.26 -13.53 37.07
CA THR A 138 -14.71 -13.72 36.86
C THR A 138 -15.40 -14.60 37.89
N GLY A 139 -14.68 -14.98 38.95
CA GLY A 139 -15.13 -15.99 39.93
C GLY A 139 -14.89 -17.44 39.48
N THR A 140 -14.49 -17.64 38.22
CA THR A 140 -13.76 -18.83 37.75
C THR A 140 -12.27 -18.50 37.63
N ASP A 141 -11.40 -19.38 38.12
CA ASP A 141 -9.93 -19.22 38.03
C ASP A 141 -9.37 -20.30 37.10
N PRO A 142 -8.74 -19.93 35.97
CA PRO A 142 -8.50 -18.56 35.48
C PRO A 142 -9.72 -17.90 34.82
N ALA A 143 -9.68 -16.56 34.63
CA ALA A 143 -10.72 -15.79 33.96
C ALA A 143 -11.06 -16.31 32.55
N ILE A 144 -10.03 -16.72 31.80
CA ILE A 144 -10.15 -17.43 30.51
C ILE A 144 -9.64 -18.86 30.67
N ASP A 145 -10.49 -19.85 30.40
CA ASP A 145 -10.13 -21.27 30.41
C ASP A 145 -9.35 -21.62 29.13
N ALA A 146 -8.10 -22.09 29.29
CA ALA A 146 -7.21 -22.39 28.18
C ALA A 146 -7.69 -23.54 27.28
N ASN A 147 -8.37 -24.56 27.83
CA ASN A 147 -8.87 -25.69 27.05
C ASN A 147 -10.07 -25.28 26.21
N ARG A 148 -10.98 -24.49 26.80
CA ARG A 148 -12.12 -23.90 26.12
C ARG A 148 -11.69 -22.90 25.05
N LEU A 149 -10.66 -22.09 25.34
CA LEU A 149 -10.01 -21.19 24.40
C LEU A 149 -9.48 -21.97 23.19
N LYS A 150 -8.67 -23.01 23.43
CA LYS A 150 -8.14 -23.88 22.36
C LYS A 150 -9.25 -24.53 21.52
N ALA A 151 -10.29 -25.06 22.15
CA ALA A 151 -11.41 -25.68 21.46
C ALA A 151 -12.17 -24.67 20.58
N ALA A 152 -12.39 -23.45 21.05
CA ALA A 152 -13.02 -22.40 20.26
C ALA A 152 -12.15 -22.01 19.05
N LEU A 153 -10.83 -21.86 19.23
CA LEU A 153 -9.89 -21.55 18.15
C LEU A 153 -9.87 -22.63 17.07
N GLU A 154 -9.87 -23.92 17.45
CA GLU A 154 -9.91 -25.03 16.49
C GLU A 154 -11.17 -24.99 15.61
N ARG A 155 -12.31 -24.62 16.18
CA ARG A 155 -13.57 -24.49 15.44
C ARG A 155 -13.60 -23.27 14.52
N VAL A 156 -12.95 -22.18 14.91
CA VAL A 156 -12.75 -21.00 14.05
C VAL A 156 -11.84 -21.33 12.87
N LEU A 157 -10.73 -22.05 13.10
CA LEU A 157 -9.83 -22.55 12.05
C LEU A 157 -10.54 -23.50 11.09
N GLU A 158 -11.39 -24.39 11.60
CA GLU A 158 -12.18 -25.30 10.76
C GLU A 158 -13.14 -24.53 9.86
N ARG A 159 -13.83 -23.53 10.42
CA ARG A 159 -14.82 -22.70 9.74
C ARG A 159 -14.25 -21.85 8.62
N HIS A 160 -13.07 -21.24 8.82
CA HIS A 160 -12.49 -20.27 7.89
C HIS A 160 -11.22 -20.82 7.24
N GLU A 161 -11.30 -21.18 5.95
CA GLU A 161 -10.18 -21.81 5.24
C GLU A 161 -8.93 -20.93 5.10
N THR A 162 -9.10 -19.61 5.07
CA THR A 162 -7.98 -18.66 4.95
C THR A 162 -7.04 -18.72 6.14
N LEU A 163 -7.57 -19.07 7.32
CA LEU A 163 -6.75 -19.28 8.53
C LEU A 163 -5.94 -20.59 8.49
N ARG A 164 -6.16 -21.41 7.46
CA ARG A 164 -5.42 -22.65 7.19
C ARG A 164 -4.68 -22.63 5.86
N THR A 165 -4.49 -21.44 5.30
CA THR A 165 -3.93 -21.26 3.97
C THR A 165 -2.45 -20.94 4.07
N ARG A 166 -1.62 -21.72 3.37
CA ARG A 166 -0.21 -21.40 3.18
C ARG A 166 0.02 -20.68 1.86
N ILE A 167 1.09 -19.90 1.80
CA ILE A 167 1.55 -19.25 0.57
C ILE A 167 2.75 -20.02 0.01
N THR A 168 2.66 -20.46 -1.24
CA THR A 168 3.71 -21.24 -1.88
C THR A 168 4.81 -20.33 -2.42
N SER A 169 5.99 -20.90 -2.67
CA SER A 169 7.15 -20.15 -3.18
C SER A 169 6.95 -19.46 -4.55
N ASP A 170 5.93 -19.88 -5.31
CA ASP A 170 5.52 -19.29 -6.58
C ASP A 170 4.36 -18.29 -6.44
N GLY A 171 3.99 -17.90 -5.22
CA GLY A 171 2.97 -16.88 -4.95
C GLY A 171 1.55 -17.36 -5.20
N ARG A 172 1.25 -18.62 -4.86
CA ARG A 172 -0.09 -19.20 -4.87
C ARG A 172 -0.53 -19.53 -3.44
N GLN A 173 -1.83 -19.70 -3.25
CA GLN A 173 -2.41 -20.07 -1.97
C GLN A 173 -2.91 -21.52 -1.99
N GLU A 174 -2.63 -22.26 -0.93
CA GLU A 174 -3.03 -23.67 -0.77
C GLU A 174 -3.67 -23.87 0.61
N VAL A 175 -4.89 -24.41 0.63
CA VAL A 175 -5.64 -24.67 1.85
C VAL A 175 -5.20 -26.00 2.45
N LEU A 176 -4.67 -25.98 3.68
CA LEU A 176 -4.23 -27.18 4.39
C LEU A 176 -5.40 -27.90 5.06
N ALA A 177 -5.40 -29.24 4.98
CA ALA A 177 -6.48 -30.08 5.50
C ALA A 177 -6.75 -29.95 7.00
N LYS A 178 -5.70 -29.79 7.79
CA LYS A 178 -5.84 -29.63 9.24
C LYS A 178 -4.65 -28.87 9.80
N LEU A 179 -4.95 -27.82 10.55
CA LEU A 179 -4.03 -27.17 11.47
C LEU A 179 -4.62 -27.30 12.86
N SER A 180 -3.81 -27.74 13.82
CA SER A 180 -4.19 -27.63 15.23
C SER A 180 -4.00 -26.17 15.63
N ALA A 181 -4.94 -25.61 16.38
CA ALA A 181 -4.70 -24.31 17.00
C ALA A 181 -3.47 -24.41 17.90
N LEU A 182 -2.47 -23.58 17.62
CA LEU A 182 -1.34 -23.35 18.52
C LEU A 182 -1.80 -22.30 19.54
N LEU A 183 -1.86 -22.72 20.80
CA LEU A 183 -2.12 -21.84 21.94
C LEU A 183 -0.96 -21.99 22.93
N ALA A 184 -0.15 -20.95 23.06
CA ALA A 184 0.85 -20.88 24.11
C ALA A 184 0.20 -20.44 25.42
N VAL A 185 0.45 -21.15 26.53
CA VAL A 185 -0.04 -20.76 27.85
C VAL A 185 1.15 -20.46 28.75
N HIS A 186 1.21 -19.24 29.27
CA HIS A 186 2.25 -18.76 30.17
C HIS A 186 1.69 -18.62 31.58
N ASP A 187 2.19 -19.42 32.52
CA ASP A 187 1.73 -19.38 33.91
C ASP A 187 2.58 -18.43 34.75
N MET A 188 2.04 -17.24 35.03
CA MET A 188 2.69 -16.23 35.86
C MET A 188 2.10 -16.13 37.26
N ARG A 189 1.22 -17.06 37.68
CA ARG A 189 0.48 -16.97 38.95
C ARG A 189 1.35 -16.96 40.21
N GLY A 190 2.54 -17.57 40.14
CA GLY A 190 3.52 -17.63 41.23
C GLY A 190 4.59 -16.54 41.23
N HIS A 191 4.51 -15.56 40.32
CA HIS A 191 5.56 -14.56 40.12
C HIS A 191 5.22 -13.23 40.77
N SER A 192 6.25 -12.43 41.03
CA SER A 192 6.11 -11.05 41.51
C SER A 192 5.54 -10.12 40.43
N GLU A 193 4.99 -8.98 40.84
CA GLU A 193 4.45 -7.98 39.90
C GLU A 193 5.50 -7.49 38.88
N ALA A 194 6.75 -7.30 39.31
CA ALA A 194 7.84 -6.90 38.42
C ALA A 194 8.13 -7.97 37.35
N GLU A 195 8.21 -9.25 37.75
CA GLU A 195 8.44 -10.37 36.81
C GLU A 195 7.27 -10.52 35.82
N VAL A 196 6.03 -10.28 36.27
CA VAL A 196 4.84 -10.24 35.41
C VAL A 196 4.95 -9.12 34.37
N GLN A 197 5.26 -7.90 34.79
CA GLN A 197 5.39 -6.76 33.87
C GLN A 197 6.53 -6.95 32.87
N ASP A 198 7.67 -7.48 33.31
CA ASP A 198 8.80 -7.80 32.43
C ASP A 198 8.43 -8.89 31.42
N HIS A 199 7.66 -9.90 31.83
CA HIS A 199 7.17 -10.94 30.94
C HIS A 199 6.18 -10.39 29.90
N LEU A 200 5.17 -9.63 30.33
CA LEU A 200 4.17 -9.03 29.45
C LEU A 200 4.81 -8.05 28.45
N SER A 201 5.82 -7.28 28.89
CA SER A 201 6.56 -6.36 28.01
C SER A 201 7.36 -7.11 26.94
N ARG A 202 8.01 -8.23 27.28
CA ARG A 202 8.70 -9.09 26.30
C ARG A 202 7.73 -9.75 25.33
N MET A 203 6.58 -10.21 25.81
CA MET A 203 5.53 -10.77 24.96
C MET A 203 5.01 -9.73 23.97
N ARG A 204 4.72 -8.51 24.45
CA ARG A 204 4.32 -7.39 23.58
C ARG A 204 5.39 -7.11 22.53
N ASP A 205 6.65 -7.00 22.94
CA ASP A 205 7.75 -6.71 22.01
C ASP A 205 7.87 -7.78 20.93
N ALA A 206 7.80 -9.06 21.30
CA ALA A 206 7.87 -10.17 20.36
C ALA A 206 6.67 -10.21 19.41
N PHE A 207 5.43 -10.18 19.94
CA PHE A 207 4.22 -10.23 19.13
C PHE A 207 4.04 -8.99 18.25
N SER A 208 4.48 -7.82 18.72
CA SER A 208 4.43 -6.59 17.91
C SER A 208 5.48 -6.55 16.80
N HIS A 209 6.36 -7.52 16.64
CA HIS A 209 7.42 -7.47 15.62
C HIS A 209 7.70 -8.83 14.97
N GLN A 210 6.86 -9.83 15.23
CA GLN A 210 7.00 -11.14 14.61
C GLN A 210 6.53 -11.11 13.16
N ALA A 211 7.11 -12.00 12.36
CA ALA A 211 6.60 -12.34 11.04
C ALA A 211 6.21 -13.82 11.09
N LEU A 212 4.91 -14.10 10.94
CA LEU A 212 4.42 -15.48 10.99
C LEU A 212 4.87 -16.27 9.74
N ASP A 213 5.04 -17.59 9.90
CA ASP A 213 5.51 -18.49 8.85
C ASP A 213 4.37 -18.90 7.90
N ILE A 214 4.03 -17.97 7.01
CA ILE A 214 2.97 -18.14 6.02
C ILE A 214 3.26 -19.25 5.00
N ASP A 215 4.54 -19.65 4.83
CA ASP A 215 4.93 -20.74 3.93
C ASP A 215 4.45 -22.10 4.48
N ASN A 216 4.29 -22.20 5.79
CA ASN A 216 3.75 -23.36 6.49
C ASN A 216 2.29 -23.18 6.97
N GLY A 217 1.63 -22.09 6.55
CA GLY A 217 0.23 -21.80 6.87
C GLY A 217 0.02 -21.21 8.27
N GLU A 218 1.08 -20.71 8.91
CA GLU A 218 0.98 -19.98 10.17
C GLU A 218 0.54 -18.54 9.86
N VAL A 219 -0.76 -18.28 9.95
CA VAL A 219 -1.36 -16.95 9.70
C VAL A 219 -2.06 -16.37 10.95
N MET A 220 -2.01 -17.08 12.07
CA MET A 220 -2.56 -16.64 13.35
C MET A 220 -1.70 -17.19 14.50
N SER A 221 -1.40 -16.33 15.48
CA SER A 221 -0.66 -16.69 16.69
C SER A 221 -1.44 -16.24 17.93
N VAL A 222 -1.61 -17.16 18.89
CA VAL A 222 -2.40 -16.91 20.09
C VAL A 222 -1.63 -17.36 21.34
N ALA A 223 -1.57 -16.49 22.35
CA ALA A 223 -1.02 -16.82 23.65
C ALA A 223 -1.93 -16.32 24.79
N LEU A 224 -1.95 -17.06 25.90
CA LEU A 224 -2.68 -16.74 27.11
C LEU A 224 -1.72 -16.70 28.29
N THR A 225 -1.65 -15.55 28.97
CA THR A 225 -0.87 -15.40 30.21
C THR A 225 -1.80 -15.42 31.42
N LEU A 226 -1.58 -16.35 32.35
CA LEU A 226 -2.32 -16.49 33.60
C LEU A 226 -1.68 -15.63 34.69
N LEU A 227 -2.44 -14.76 35.35
CA LEU A 227 -1.93 -13.76 36.31
C LEU A 227 -2.24 -14.13 37.77
N PRO A 228 -1.45 -13.66 38.77
CA PRO A 228 -1.55 -14.06 40.18
C PRO A 228 -2.92 -13.93 40.86
N ASP A 229 -3.81 -13.05 40.38
CA ASP A 229 -5.14 -12.78 40.93
C ASP A 229 -6.27 -13.55 40.22
N GLY A 230 -5.93 -14.46 39.31
CA GLY A 230 -6.88 -15.17 38.45
C GLY A 230 -7.28 -14.38 37.20
N ALA A 231 -6.76 -13.17 37.00
CA ALA A 231 -6.88 -12.44 35.75
C ALA A 231 -6.07 -13.12 34.64
N THR A 232 -6.34 -12.73 33.40
CA THR A 232 -5.60 -13.24 32.24
C THR A 232 -5.33 -12.14 31.22
N ARG A 233 -4.20 -12.24 30.52
CA ARG A 233 -3.88 -11.47 29.31
C ARG A 233 -3.96 -12.41 28.10
N LEU A 234 -4.84 -12.11 27.15
CA LEU A 234 -4.88 -12.77 25.84
C LEU A 234 -4.06 -11.95 24.83
N HIS A 235 -3.21 -12.62 24.07
CA HIS A 235 -2.43 -12.10 22.96
C HIS A 235 -2.95 -12.75 21.67
N LEU A 236 -3.39 -11.94 20.71
CA LEU A 236 -3.90 -12.41 19.42
C LEU A 236 -3.25 -11.63 18.29
N ASP A 237 -2.51 -12.33 17.45
CA ASP A 237 -1.92 -11.79 16.22
C ASP A 237 -2.45 -12.55 15.00
N VAL A 238 -2.78 -11.82 13.94
CA VAL A 238 -3.29 -12.36 12.68
C VAL A 238 -2.50 -11.72 11.54
N ASP A 239 -1.87 -12.55 10.71
CA ASP A 239 -1.26 -12.10 9.46
C ASP A 239 -2.37 -11.70 8.48
N MET A 240 -2.37 -10.43 8.08
CA MET A 240 -3.40 -9.83 7.24
C MET A 240 -3.36 -10.36 5.80
N ILE A 241 -2.40 -11.23 5.45
CA ILE A 241 -2.51 -12.04 4.23
C ILE A 241 -3.72 -12.97 4.25
N ALA A 242 -4.21 -13.36 5.43
CA ALA A 242 -5.39 -14.22 5.58
C ALA A 242 -6.69 -13.43 5.86
N ALA A 243 -6.60 -12.16 6.23
CA ALA A 243 -7.72 -11.36 6.69
C ALA A 243 -7.51 -9.85 6.48
N ASP A 244 -8.60 -9.14 6.20
CA ASP A 244 -8.67 -7.68 6.35
C ASP A 244 -9.26 -7.25 7.72
N ALA A 245 -9.38 -5.94 7.95
CA ALA A 245 -9.93 -5.40 9.19
C ALA A 245 -11.38 -5.84 9.46
N VAL A 246 -12.20 -6.04 8.42
CA VAL A 246 -13.58 -6.53 8.56
C VAL A 246 -13.58 -8.02 8.92
N SER A 247 -12.74 -8.80 8.26
CA SER A 247 -12.49 -10.22 8.52
C SER A 247 -11.99 -10.45 9.94
N TYR A 248 -11.13 -9.56 10.47
CA TYR A 248 -10.69 -9.63 11.86
C TYR A 248 -11.85 -9.48 12.87
N ARG A 249 -12.84 -8.64 12.57
CA ARG A 249 -14.06 -8.52 13.39
C ARG A 249 -14.93 -9.77 13.32
N ILE A 250 -15.10 -10.32 12.12
CA ILE A 250 -15.84 -11.58 11.89
C ILE A 250 -15.17 -12.71 12.69
N LEU A 251 -13.85 -12.81 12.59
CA LEU A 251 -13.02 -13.76 13.33
C LEU A 251 -13.26 -13.66 14.84
N LEU A 252 -13.17 -12.46 15.40
CA LEU A 252 -13.39 -12.21 16.82
C LEU A 252 -14.83 -12.51 17.27
N ALA A 253 -15.83 -12.18 16.45
CA ALA A 253 -17.22 -12.45 16.75
C ALA A 253 -17.53 -13.96 16.77
N ASP A 254 -17.06 -14.69 15.76
CA ASP A 254 -17.18 -16.15 15.70
C ASP A 254 -16.45 -16.80 16.89
N PHE A 255 -15.24 -16.34 17.18
CA PHE A 255 -14.46 -16.78 18.33
C PHE A 255 -15.23 -16.59 19.65
N ALA A 256 -15.73 -15.37 19.90
CA ALA A 256 -16.44 -15.05 21.13
C ALA A 256 -17.73 -15.87 21.29
N ALA A 257 -18.47 -16.09 20.19
CA ALA A 257 -19.68 -16.91 20.19
C ALA A 257 -19.37 -18.38 20.52
N LEU A 258 -18.34 -18.95 19.89
CA LEU A 258 -17.92 -20.34 20.07
C LEU A 258 -17.32 -20.59 21.45
N TYR A 259 -16.52 -19.65 21.96
CA TYR A 259 -16.04 -19.71 23.33
C TYR A 259 -17.23 -19.60 24.28
N GLY A 260 -18.07 -18.56 24.17
CA GLY A 260 -19.22 -18.30 25.05
C GLY A 260 -20.23 -19.44 25.12
N SER A 261 -20.46 -20.16 24.01
CA SER A 261 -21.36 -21.31 23.92
C SER A 261 -20.69 -22.49 23.19
N PRO A 262 -19.97 -23.38 23.89
CA PRO A 262 -19.19 -24.46 23.24
C PRO A 262 -20.03 -25.44 22.40
N SER A 263 -21.33 -25.57 22.69
CA SER A 263 -22.28 -26.40 21.92
C SER A 263 -22.93 -25.68 20.74
N LEU A 264 -22.70 -24.38 20.56
CA LEU A 264 -23.25 -23.60 19.44
C LEU A 264 -22.67 -24.14 18.12
N ASN A 265 -23.51 -24.36 17.11
CA ASN A 265 -23.07 -24.62 15.74
C ASN A 265 -23.38 -23.40 14.89
N LEU A 266 -22.34 -22.76 14.37
CA LEU A 266 -22.51 -21.64 13.44
C LEU A 266 -23.00 -22.16 12.08
N PRO A 267 -23.84 -21.40 11.35
CA PRO A 267 -24.32 -21.80 10.03
C PRO A 267 -23.16 -22.08 9.06
N PRO A 268 -23.19 -23.16 8.26
CA PRO A 268 -22.14 -23.45 7.29
C PRO A 268 -22.01 -22.30 6.27
N LEU A 269 -20.79 -22.10 5.76
CA LEU A 269 -20.51 -21.08 4.73
C LEU A 269 -20.64 -21.70 3.34
N GLY A 270 -21.42 -21.07 2.47
CA GLY A 270 -21.59 -21.48 1.06
C GLY A 270 -20.60 -20.83 0.10
N LEU A 271 -19.71 -19.97 0.59
CA LEU A 271 -18.69 -19.27 -0.18
C LEU A 271 -17.40 -19.26 0.63
N ASN A 272 -16.26 -19.46 -0.02
CA ASN A 272 -14.97 -19.17 0.56
C ASN A 272 -14.23 -18.07 -0.23
N TYR A 273 -13.12 -17.60 0.35
CA TYR A 273 -12.36 -16.51 -0.24
C TYR A 273 -11.68 -16.88 -1.58
N ARG A 274 -11.25 -18.13 -1.76
CA ARG A 274 -10.72 -18.58 -3.07
C ARG A 274 -11.80 -18.55 -4.17
N ASP A 275 -13.03 -18.89 -3.81
CA ASP A 275 -14.18 -18.88 -4.72
C ASP A 275 -14.53 -17.45 -5.11
N TYR A 276 -14.44 -16.52 -4.14
CA TYR A 276 -14.55 -15.08 -4.37
C TYR A 276 -13.52 -14.59 -5.41
N LEU A 277 -12.24 -14.92 -5.23
CA LEU A 277 -11.17 -14.53 -6.16
C LEU A 277 -11.40 -15.08 -7.57
N ALA A 278 -11.88 -16.32 -7.69
CA ALA A 278 -12.21 -16.92 -8.98
C ALA A 278 -13.40 -16.18 -9.65
N GLY A 279 -14.46 -15.88 -8.89
CA GLY A 279 -15.67 -15.21 -9.39
C GLY A 279 -15.48 -13.74 -9.78
N THR A 280 -14.59 -13.00 -9.08
CA THR A 280 -14.33 -11.58 -9.39
C THR A 280 -13.70 -11.33 -10.76
N ARG A 281 -13.05 -12.32 -11.38
CA ARG A 281 -12.37 -12.18 -12.68
C ARG A 281 -13.33 -11.98 -13.86
N SER A 282 -14.57 -12.41 -13.73
CA SER A 282 -15.46 -12.62 -14.87
C SER A 282 -16.54 -11.53 -15.05
N GLY A 283 -16.55 -10.47 -14.22
CA GLY A 283 -17.71 -9.55 -14.14
C GLY A 283 -17.45 -8.04 -14.24
N HIS A 284 -16.20 -7.58 -14.45
CA HIS A 284 -15.85 -6.18 -14.18
C HIS A 284 -14.92 -5.49 -15.21
N ALA A 285 -14.60 -6.14 -16.33
CA ALA A 285 -13.57 -5.66 -17.27
C ALA A 285 -13.82 -4.22 -17.77
N GLN A 286 -15.08 -3.88 -18.09
CA GLN A 286 -15.41 -2.54 -18.60
C GLN A 286 -15.21 -1.43 -17.56
N ARG A 287 -15.62 -1.65 -16.30
CA ARG A 287 -15.43 -0.67 -15.22
C ARG A 287 -13.95 -0.50 -14.87
N VAL A 288 -13.20 -1.60 -14.83
CA VAL A 288 -11.73 -1.55 -14.62
C VAL A 288 -11.06 -0.78 -15.75
N HIS A 289 -11.46 -1.01 -17.00
CA HIS A 289 -10.92 -0.28 -18.15
C HIS A 289 -11.21 1.23 -18.06
N GLN A 290 -12.44 1.63 -17.77
CA GLN A 290 -12.82 3.05 -17.62
C GLN A 290 -12.07 3.72 -16.46
N ALA A 291 -11.91 3.01 -15.33
CA ALA A 291 -11.13 3.50 -14.21
C ALA A 291 -9.65 3.68 -14.60
N ALA A 292 -9.06 2.72 -15.31
CA ALA A 292 -7.68 2.80 -15.78
C ALA A 292 -7.45 3.97 -16.76
N GLU A 293 -8.41 4.24 -17.66
CA GLU A 293 -8.35 5.41 -18.55
C GLU A 293 -8.41 6.75 -17.78
N ALA A 294 -9.33 6.86 -16.82
CA ALA A 294 -9.44 8.06 -15.99
C ALA A 294 -8.17 8.35 -15.18
N TRP A 295 -7.50 7.31 -14.68
CA TRP A 295 -6.20 7.46 -14.02
C TRP A 295 -5.09 7.84 -15.01
N ARG A 296 -5.05 7.19 -16.19
CA ARG A 296 -4.04 7.44 -17.23
C ARG A 296 -3.98 8.91 -17.66
N GLU A 297 -5.13 9.57 -17.76
CA GLU A 297 -5.20 11.01 -18.08
C GLU A 297 -4.55 11.90 -17.01
N ARG A 298 -4.55 11.45 -15.75
CA ARG A 298 -4.00 12.21 -14.61
C ARG A 298 -2.55 11.88 -14.28
N LEU A 299 -2.03 10.72 -14.70
CA LEU A 299 -0.67 10.27 -14.37
C LEU A 299 0.42 11.34 -14.61
N PRO A 300 0.41 12.14 -15.71
CA PRO A 300 1.43 13.16 -15.94
C PRO A 300 1.49 14.27 -14.88
N THR A 301 0.39 14.52 -14.18
CA THR A 301 0.29 15.55 -13.13
C THR A 301 0.24 14.97 -11.72
N LEU A 302 0.15 13.65 -11.59
CA LEU A 302 -0.02 12.99 -10.31
C LEU A 302 1.29 13.05 -9.50
N PRO A 303 1.26 13.49 -8.23
CA PRO A 303 2.46 13.61 -7.43
C PRO A 303 2.95 12.23 -6.92
N GLY A 304 4.13 12.21 -6.30
CA GLY A 304 4.57 11.06 -5.51
C GLY A 304 3.99 11.07 -4.09
N ALA A 305 4.51 10.22 -3.21
CA ALA A 305 4.22 10.29 -1.77
C ALA A 305 4.89 11.52 -1.09
N PRO A 306 4.42 11.92 0.10
CA PRO A 306 5.09 12.96 0.87
C PRO A 306 6.50 12.51 1.23
N ILE A 307 7.49 13.39 1.03
CA ILE A 307 8.88 13.15 1.37
C ILE A 307 9.11 13.57 2.82
N LEU A 308 9.03 12.61 3.74
CA LEU A 308 9.30 12.82 5.16
C LEU A 308 10.80 12.72 5.46
N PRO A 309 11.26 13.26 6.61
CA PRO A 309 12.66 13.16 7.00
C PRO A 309 13.06 11.72 7.37
N GLU A 310 13.52 10.96 6.38
CA GLU A 310 13.94 9.56 6.53
C GLU A 310 15.42 9.41 6.94
N VAL A 311 15.73 8.34 7.67
CA VAL A 311 17.11 7.91 7.99
C VAL A 311 17.50 6.75 7.06
N ILE A 312 18.20 7.09 5.98
CA ILE A 312 18.58 6.13 4.92
C ILE A 312 19.49 5.01 5.45
N GLU A 313 20.33 5.29 6.45
CA GLU A 313 21.24 4.29 7.04
C GLU A 313 20.51 3.22 7.88
N ALA A 314 19.33 3.55 8.39
CA ALA A 314 18.56 2.64 9.23
C ALA A 314 17.81 1.59 8.41
N THR A 315 17.44 1.92 7.16
CA THR A 315 16.87 0.95 6.20
C THR A 315 17.89 -0.08 5.67
N SER A 316 19.15 0.05 6.09
CA SER A 316 20.31 -0.70 5.61
C SER A 316 20.87 -1.73 6.60
N ARG A 317 20.44 -1.72 7.87
CA ARG A 317 21.00 -2.62 8.90
C ARG A 317 20.15 -3.90 8.96
N ASP A 318 20.79 -5.06 9.18
CA ASP A 318 20.13 -6.37 9.41
C ASP A 318 19.27 -6.43 10.69
N ALA A 319 18.89 -5.28 11.26
CA ALA A 319 18.07 -5.19 12.45
C ALA A 319 16.60 -5.47 12.07
N THR A 320 15.90 -6.21 12.94
CA THR A 320 14.46 -6.37 12.80
C THR A 320 13.80 -5.00 12.80
N PRO A 321 12.99 -4.71 11.78
CA PRO A 321 12.11 -3.56 11.74
C PRO A 321 11.41 -3.25 13.05
N ARG A 322 11.37 -1.97 13.44
CA ARG A 322 10.62 -1.53 14.63
C ARG A 322 9.52 -0.56 14.26
N VAL A 323 8.31 -0.87 14.72
CA VAL A 323 7.15 0.01 14.62
C VAL A 323 6.69 0.37 16.03
N ALA A 324 6.42 1.65 16.24
CA ALA A 324 5.85 2.13 17.48
C ALA A 324 4.50 2.79 17.23
N ARG A 325 3.63 2.70 18.23
CA ARG A 325 2.30 3.29 18.21
C ARG A 325 2.25 4.56 19.05
N ARG A 326 1.69 5.62 18.48
CA ARG A 326 1.16 6.79 19.21
C ARG A 326 -0.35 6.80 19.08
N HIS A 327 -1.05 7.32 20.07
CA HIS A 327 -2.52 7.36 20.02
C HIS A 327 -3.11 8.58 20.72
N LEU A 328 -4.29 8.95 20.25
CA LEU A 328 -5.13 10.02 20.78
C LEU A 328 -6.55 9.46 20.89
N TRP A 329 -7.06 9.38 22.11
CA TRP A 329 -8.45 9.05 22.37
C TRP A 329 -9.24 10.34 22.63
N LEU A 330 -10.25 10.59 21.79
CA LEU A 330 -11.25 11.62 22.00
C LEU A 330 -12.45 11.00 22.70
N ALA A 331 -12.75 11.52 23.89
CA ALA A 331 -13.89 11.05 24.67
C ALA A 331 -15.21 11.24 23.90
N PRO A 332 -16.30 10.50 24.27
CA PRO A 332 -17.57 10.56 23.55
C PRO A 332 -18.11 11.99 23.32
N GLY A 333 -17.95 12.89 24.29
CA GLY A 333 -18.35 14.30 24.14
C GLY A 333 -17.56 15.06 23.07
N GLN A 334 -16.25 14.82 22.97
CA GLN A 334 -15.40 15.43 21.94
C GLN A 334 -15.69 14.85 20.55
N LYS A 335 -15.91 13.53 20.46
CA LYS A 335 -16.39 12.88 19.23
C LYS A 335 -17.70 13.51 18.77
N GLN A 336 -18.68 13.64 19.66
CA GLN A 336 -19.98 14.24 19.34
C GLN A 336 -19.84 15.68 18.85
N GLN A 337 -18.98 16.47 19.49
CA GLN A 337 -18.70 17.84 19.07
C GLN A 337 -18.07 17.89 17.68
N LEU A 338 -17.05 17.06 17.41
CA LEU A 338 -16.42 16.96 16.09
C LEU A 338 -17.44 16.54 15.02
N THR A 339 -18.27 15.54 15.29
CA THR A 339 -19.33 15.08 14.38
C THR A 339 -20.30 16.20 14.05
N GLU A 340 -20.77 16.95 15.05
CA GLU A 340 -21.71 18.06 14.83
C GLU A 340 -21.08 19.22 14.05
N ILE A 341 -19.80 19.54 14.30
CA ILE A 341 -19.10 20.58 13.53
C ILE A 341 -18.90 20.13 12.08
N ALA A 342 -18.46 18.89 11.86
CA ALA A 342 -18.29 18.33 10.53
C ALA A 342 -19.61 18.34 9.74
N ARG A 343 -20.70 17.88 10.38
CA ARG A 343 -22.06 17.87 9.84
C ARG A 343 -22.52 19.27 9.41
N ARG A 344 -22.36 20.29 10.28
CA ARG A 344 -22.71 21.69 9.96
C ARG A 344 -21.94 22.27 8.78
N ASN A 345 -20.76 21.73 8.48
CA ASN A 345 -19.93 22.18 7.38
C ASN A 345 -20.10 21.34 6.10
N GLY A 346 -20.97 20.31 6.14
CA GLY A 346 -21.23 19.40 5.01
C GLY A 346 -20.07 18.43 4.72
N VAL A 347 -19.27 18.10 5.74
CA VAL A 347 -18.09 17.24 5.61
C VAL A 347 -18.12 16.10 6.61
N THR A 348 -17.33 15.06 6.35
CA THR A 348 -17.24 13.88 7.23
C THR A 348 -16.15 14.04 8.30
N VAL A 349 -16.30 13.34 9.42
CA VAL A 349 -15.25 13.24 10.46
C VAL A 349 -13.97 12.65 9.88
N ALA A 350 -14.08 11.61 9.04
CA ALA A 350 -12.94 10.99 8.38
C ALA A 350 -12.12 12.00 7.56
N MET A 351 -12.77 12.79 6.70
CA MET A 351 -12.07 13.80 5.89
C MET A 351 -11.56 14.98 6.71
N THR A 352 -12.22 15.30 7.83
CA THR A 352 -11.72 16.31 8.78
C THR A 352 -10.39 15.85 9.39
N VAL A 353 -10.32 14.61 9.88
CA VAL A 353 -9.10 14.04 10.46
C VAL A 353 -8.02 13.83 9.39
N ALA A 354 -8.38 13.36 8.20
CA ALA A 354 -7.47 13.24 7.05
C ALA A 354 -6.84 14.59 6.69
N THR A 355 -7.62 15.67 6.74
CA THR A 355 -7.12 17.02 6.45
C THR A 355 -6.12 17.49 7.51
N VAL A 356 -6.39 17.25 8.79
CA VAL A 356 -5.43 17.56 9.86
C VAL A 356 -4.14 16.76 9.67
N LEU A 357 -4.24 15.47 9.33
CA LEU A 357 -3.07 14.64 9.00
C LEU A 357 -2.31 15.21 7.80
N SER A 358 -3.00 15.58 6.71
CA SER A 358 -2.40 16.15 5.51
C SER A 358 -1.64 17.44 5.79
N GLU A 359 -2.22 18.38 6.54
CA GLU A 359 -1.58 19.65 6.91
C GLU A 359 -0.31 19.39 7.77
N VAL A 360 -0.36 18.42 8.69
CA VAL A 360 0.79 18.04 9.53
C VAL A 360 1.88 17.33 8.74
N VAL A 361 1.53 16.30 7.96
CA VAL A 361 2.47 15.58 7.10
C VAL A 361 3.11 16.53 6.09
N GLY A 362 2.33 17.43 5.48
CA GLY A 362 2.83 18.45 4.56
C GLY A 362 3.81 19.43 5.20
N HIS A 363 3.62 19.77 6.48
CA HIS A 363 4.55 20.64 7.20
C HIS A 363 5.94 20.01 7.37
N TRP A 364 6.00 18.69 7.57
CA TRP A 364 7.25 17.92 7.62
C TRP A 364 7.72 17.40 6.26
N SER A 365 6.93 17.61 5.20
CA SER A 365 7.28 17.15 3.87
C SER A 365 8.09 18.20 3.11
N THR A 366 9.02 17.71 2.28
CA THR A 366 9.72 18.55 1.29
C THR A 366 8.78 19.06 0.21
N THR A 367 7.66 18.37 -0.05
CA THR A 367 6.65 18.76 -1.05
C THR A 367 5.31 19.09 -0.39
N ASP A 368 4.54 19.98 -1.01
CA ASP A 368 3.19 20.38 -0.59
C ASP A 368 2.09 19.76 -1.49
N HIS A 369 2.48 18.92 -2.43
CA HIS A 369 1.60 18.17 -3.33
C HIS A 369 2.04 16.70 -3.31
N PHE A 370 1.16 15.81 -2.82
CA PHE A 370 1.52 14.40 -2.59
C PHE A 370 0.30 13.46 -2.56
N LEU A 371 0.56 12.15 -2.61
CA LEU A 371 -0.44 11.09 -2.48
C LEU A 371 -0.48 10.53 -1.05
N LEU A 372 -1.69 10.33 -0.54
CA LEU A 372 -1.97 9.46 0.60
C LEU A 372 -2.56 8.15 0.12
N ASN A 373 -2.13 7.04 0.71
CA ASN A 373 -2.75 5.74 0.48
C ASN A 373 -3.97 5.59 1.39
N VAL A 374 -5.16 5.43 0.83
CA VAL A 374 -6.40 5.26 1.58
C VAL A 374 -6.95 3.84 1.37
N PRO A 375 -6.81 2.93 2.34
CA PRO A 375 -7.34 1.58 2.23
C PRO A 375 -8.87 1.59 2.11
N MET A 376 -9.37 0.68 1.28
CA MET A 376 -10.79 0.45 1.02
C MET A 376 -11.11 -1.03 1.28
N PHE A 377 -12.25 -1.31 1.89
CA PHE A 377 -12.69 -2.68 2.19
C PHE A 377 -13.92 -3.01 1.31
N ASP A 378 -13.69 -3.53 0.11
CA ASP A 378 -14.77 -3.79 -0.86
C ASP A 378 -15.12 -5.29 -0.94
N ARG A 379 -16.36 -5.60 -0.57
CA ARG A 379 -16.95 -6.94 -0.62
C ARG A 379 -17.98 -6.99 -1.74
N ALA A 380 -17.48 -6.97 -2.98
CA ALA A 380 -18.30 -6.76 -4.18
C ALA A 380 -19.14 -7.98 -4.63
N ALA A 381 -19.07 -9.13 -3.94
CA ALA A 381 -19.79 -10.33 -4.36
C ALA A 381 -21.26 -10.33 -3.92
N ASN A 382 -22.14 -10.69 -4.85
CA ASN A 382 -23.55 -10.93 -4.56
C ASN A 382 -23.78 -12.35 -4.01
N HIS A 383 -23.32 -12.60 -2.78
CA HIS A 383 -23.50 -13.89 -2.10
C HIS A 383 -24.00 -13.69 -0.65
N PRO A 384 -24.97 -14.48 -0.14
CA PRO A 384 -25.50 -14.32 1.22
C PRO A 384 -24.46 -14.39 2.35
N ASP A 385 -23.38 -15.13 2.15
CA ASP A 385 -22.30 -15.31 3.14
C ASP A 385 -21.11 -14.35 2.98
N ILE A 386 -21.11 -13.41 2.02
CA ILE A 386 -19.96 -12.52 1.78
C ILE A 386 -19.56 -11.72 3.03
N ASP A 387 -20.54 -11.30 3.83
CA ASP A 387 -20.34 -10.54 5.07
C ASP A 387 -19.97 -11.45 6.27
N ARG A 388 -19.75 -12.75 6.04
CA ARG A 388 -19.42 -13.76 7.07
C ARG A 388 -18.11 -14.51 6.82
N ILE A 389 -17.49 -14.32 5.67
CA ILE A 389 -16.26 -15.05 5.31
C ILE A 389 -15.03 -14.21 5.69
N VAL A 390 -13.98 -14.91 6.11
CA VAL A 390 -12.66 -14.32 6.38
C VAL A 390 -11.80 -14.40 5.12
N GLY A 391 -11.11 -13.30 4.82
CA GLY A 391 -10.24 -13.12 3.67
C GLY A 391 -9.72 -11.68 3.58
N ASP A 392 -8.77 -11.45 2.69
CA ASP A 392 -8.24 -10.10 2.41
C ASP A 392 -9.04 -9.44 1.27
N PHE A 393 -10.08 -8.68 1.62
CA PHE A 393 -10.84 -7.87 0.67
C PHE A 393 -10.31 -6.43 0.59
N SER A 394 -9.09 -6.21 1.07
CA SER A 394 -8.48 -4.89 1.05
C SER A 394 -8.16 -4.48 -0.38
N SER A 395 -8.39 -3.21 -0.66
CA SER A 395 -7.91 -2.48 -1.82
C SER A 395 -7.49 -1.09 -1.34
N SER A 396 -7.13 -0.20 -2.25
CA SER A 396 -6.82 1.17 -1.87
C SER A 396 -7.12 2.16 -2.99
N VAL A 397 -7.19 3.43 -2.61
CA VAL A 397 -7.28 4.58 -3.49
C VAL A 397 -6.13 5.53 -3.19
N MET A 398 -5.51 6.09 -4.22
CA MET A 398 -4.50 7.13 -4.08
C MET A 398 -5.18 8.49 -3.96
N LEU A 399 -5.25 9.02 -2.74
CA LEU A 399 -5.85 10.34 -2.49
C LEU A 399 -4.82 11.44 -2.75
N GLU A 400 -5.11 12.28 -3.73
CA GLU A 400 -4.29 13.45 -4.03
C GLU A 400 -4.51 14.57 -3.01
N VAL A 401 -3.42 15.05 -2.42
CA VAL A 401 -3.39 16.15 -1.47
C VAL A 401 -2.62 17.32 -2.08
N ASP A 402 -3.26 18.48 -2.19
CA ASP A 402 -2.64 19.71 -2.69
C ASP A 402 -2.76 20.83 -1.64
N LEU A 403 -1.61 21.21 -1.07
CA LEU A 403 -1.46 22.24 -0.05
C LEU A 403 -0.83 23.53 -0.59
N ARG A 404 -0.53 23.61 -1.89
CA ARG A 404 0.17 24.76 -2.51
C ARG A 404 -0.57 26.07 -2.36
N GLN A 405 -1.90 26.02 -2.33
CA GLN A 405 -2.75 27.20 -2.15
C GLN A 405 -3.12 27.37 -0.68
N PRO A 406 -3.02 28.58 -0.09
CA PRO A 406 -3.53 28.83 1.25
C PRO A 406 -5.07 28.85 1.23
N LEU A 407 -5.71 27.91 1.93
CA LEU A 407 -7.16 27.83 2.09
C LEU A 407 -7.52 27.92 3.57
N THR A 408 -8.77 28.30 3.85
CA THR A 408 -9.34 28.07 5.18
C THR A 408 -9.42 26.57 5.45
N PHE A 409 -9.41 26.15 6.72
CA PHE A 409 -9.52 24.73 7.05
C PHE A 409 -10.80 24.10 6.48
N VAL A 410 -11.95 24.78 6.55
CA VAL A 410 -13.20 24.26 5.97
C VAL A 410 -13.11 24.06 4.46
N ASP A 411 -12.49 25.00 3.74
CA ASP A 411 -12.34 24.89 2.29
C ASP A 411 -11.35 23.77 1.92
N ARG A 412 -10.30 23.57 2.73
CA ARG A 412 -9.37 22.44 2.58
C ARG A 412 -10.09 21.10 2.77
N VAL A 413 -10.89 20.95 3.83
CA VAL A 413 -11.62 19.69 4.10
C VAL A 413 -12.60 19.39 2.96
N ARG A 414 -13.31 20.42 2.45
CA ARG A 414 -14.23 20.27 1.32
C ARG A 414 -13.50 19.86 0.03
N ALA A 415 -12.36 20.50 -0.26
CA ALA A 415 -11.54 20.15 -1.42
C ALA A 415 -11.02 18.71 -1.34
N LEU A 416 -10.49 18.31 -0.18
CA LEU A 416 -9.97 16.96 0.03
C LEU A 416 -11.08 15.91 -0.04
N GLN A 417 -12.25 16.17 0.56
CA GLN A 417 -13.43 15.29 0.46
C GLN A 417 -13.91 15.14 -0.99
N ALA A 418 -14.02 16.23 -1.73
CA ALA A 418 -14.40 16.19 -3.14
C ALA A 418 -13.38 15.40 -3.99
N ARG A 419 -12.08 15.56 -3.72
CA ARG A 419 -11.01 14.79 -4.36
C ARG A 419 -11.11 13.31 -4.03
N MET A 420 -11.31 12.95 -2.76
CA MET A 420 -11.54 11.57 -2.32
C MET A 420 -12.74 10.94 -3.03
N HIS A 421 -13.86 11.66 -3.15
CA HIS A 421 -15.05 11.17 -3.86
C HIS A 421 -14.75 10.90 -5.35
N ALA A 422 -14.02 11.80 -6.00
CA ALA A 422 -13.63 11.64 -7.39
C ALA A 422 -12.61 10.50 -7.59
N ASP A 423 -11.63 10.34 -6.71
CA ASP A 423 -10.67 9.23 -6.77
C ASP A 423 -11.34 7.88 -6.52
N ALA A 424 -12.23 7.80 -5.52
CA ALA A 424 -12.95 6.58 -5.17
C ALA A 424 -13.96 6.13 -6.24
N ALA A 425 -14.41 7.03 -7.13
CA ALA A 425 -15.19 6.67 -8.32
C ALA A 425 -14.46 5.69 -9.25
N HIS A 426 -13.13 5.70 -9.20
CA HIS A 426 -12.25 4.90 -10.04
C HIS A 426 -11.48 3.84 -9.25
N ALA A 427 -11.96 3.48 -8.04
CA ALA A 427 -11.31 2.51 -7.15
C ALA A 427 -11.22 1.07 -7.71
N SER A 428 -11.92 0.77 -8.80
CA SER A 428 -11.77 -0.51 -9.52
C SER A 428 -10.43 -0.65 -10.21
N HIS A 429 -9.72 0.46 -10.47
CA HIS A 429 -8.27 0.46 -10.73
C HIS A 429 -7.60 0.79 -9.40
N THR A 430 -6.96 -0.21 -8.79
CA THR A 430 -6.56 -0.10 -7.39
C THR A 430 -5.43 0.89 -7.21
N GLY A 431 -5.21 1.38 -5.99
CA GLY A 431 -4.08 2.25 -5.70
C GLY A 431 -2.73 1.61 -6.06
N LEU A 432 -2.58 0.29 -5.94
CA LEU A 432 -1.38 -0.41 -6.40
C LEU A 432 -1.21 -0.35 -7.92
N ASP A 433 -2.31 -0.45 -8.68
CA ASP A 433 -2.27 -0.32 -10.14
C ASP A 433 -1.88 1.11 -10.55
N VAL A 434 -2.40 2.13 -9.86
CA VAL A 434 -2.01 3.54 -10.07
C VAL A 434 -0.51 3.75 -9.79
N LEU A 435 0.00 3.23 -8.67
CA LEU A 435 1.42 3.35 -8.33
C LEU A 435 2.31 2.62 -9.34
N ARG A 436 1.86 1.47 -9.85
CA ARG A 436 2.55 0.72 -10.91
C ARG A 436 2.60 1.54 -12.20
N ASP A 437 1.48 2.10 -12.64
CA ASP A 437 1.43 2.91 -13.86
C ASP A 437 2.27 4.18 -13.73
N LEU A 438 2.25 4.83 -12.56
CA LEU A 438 3.11 5.98 -12.26
C LEU A 438 4.60 5.58 -12.27
N GLY A 439 4.93 4.39 -11.76
CA GLY A 439 6.29 3.87 -11.81
C GLY A 439 6.77 3.56 -13.23
N ARG A 440 5.92 3.00 -14.09
CA ARG A 440 6.22 2.81 -15.52
C ARG A 440 6.50 4.12 -16.22
N GLN A 441 5.71 5.16 -15.96
CA GLN A 441 5.91 6.47 -16.56
C GLN A 441 7.23 7.12 -16.10
N ARG A 442 7.63 6.92 -14.85
CA ARG A 442 8.84 7.53 -14.27
C ARG A 442 10.10 6.69 -14.46
N GLY A 443 9.97 5.41 -14.82
CA GLY A 443 11.11 4.48 -14.93
C GLY A 443 11.68 4.07 -13.57
N GLU A 444 10.89 4.17 -12.50
CA GLU A 444 11.30 3.87 -11.13
C GLU A 444 10.13 3.35 -10.27
N THR A 445 10.43 2.65 -9.18
CA THR A 445 9.39 2.17 -8.26
C THR A 445 8.82 3.35 -7.46
N VAL A 446 7.49 3.51 -7.51
CA VAL A 446 6.77 4.50 -6.71
C VAL A 446 6.01 3.80 -5.59
N LEU A 447 6.15 4.33 -4.37
CA LEU A 447 5.47 3.84 -3.17
C LEU A 447 4.55 4.92 -2.61
N ALA A 448 3.55 4.51 -1.82
CA ALA A 448 2.73 5.40 -1.00
C ALA A 448 2.81 4.95 0.47
N PRO A 449 3.92 5.26 1.17
CA PRO A 449 4.20 4.74 2.50
C PRO A 449 3.48 5.49 3.62
N VAL A 450 2.74 6.55 3.32
CA VAL A 450 1.87 7.26 4.28
C VAL A 450 0.43 6.86 4.00
N VAL A 451 -0.14 6.14 4.96
CA VAL A 451 -1.45 5.52 4.88
C VAL A 451 -2.42 6.27 5.80
N PHE A 452 -3.63 6.52 5.32
CA PHE A 452 -4.73 7.02 6.13
C PHE A 452 -5.88 6.02 6.08
N THR A 453 -6.11 5.33 7.21
CA THR A 453 -7.12 4.28 7.33
C THR A 453 -8.30 4.78 8.15
N SER A 454 -9.48 4.90 7.53
CA SER A 454 -10.72 5.22 8.25
C SER A 454 -11.59 3.99 8.41
N ALA A 455 -11.75 3.51 9.64
CA ALA A 455 -12.67 2.42 9.99
C ALA A 455 -14.00 2.92 10.59
N LEU A 456 -14.28 4.23 10.51
CA LEU A 456 -15.52 4.82 11.01
C LEU A 456 -16.74 4.26 10.29
N GLY A 457 -17.81 3.98 11.03
CA GLY A 457 -19.03 3.41 10.47
C GLY A 457 -18.94 1.91 10.17
N LEU A 458 -17.78 1.25 10.34
CA LEU A 458 -17.68 -0.21 10.34
C LEU A 458 -18.17 -0.83 11.67
N GLY A 459 -18.41 0.01 12.69
CA GLY A 459 -18.71 -0.34 14.08
C GLY A 459 -17.43 -0.40 14.93
N GLU A 460 -17.53 -0.75 16.21
CA GLU A 460 -16.35 -0.92 17.07
C GLU A 460 -15.52 -2.14 16.66
N LEU A 461 -14.20 -1.98 16.53
CA LEU A 461 -13.28 -3.08 16.18
C LEU A 461 -13.39 -4.25 17.17
N PHE A 462 -13.59 -3.93 18.45
CA PHE A 462 -13.78 -4.88 19.54
C PHE A 462 -15.19 -4.70 20.13
N ALA A 463 -16.19 -5.35 19.51
CA ALA A 463 -17.58 -5.20 19.94
C ALA A 463 -17.80 -5.64 21.42
N PRO A 464 -18.80 -5.09 22.13
CA PRO A 464 -19.05 -5.42 23.54
C PRO A 464 -19.24 -6.93 23.83
N ALA A 465 -19.84 -7.66 22.88
CA ALA A 465 -20.00 -9.12 22.99
C ALA A 465 -18.65 -9.87 22.93
N VAL A 466 -17.68 -9.34 22.20
CA VAL A 466 -16.31 -9.87 22.13
C VAL A 466 -15.58 -9.55 23.43
N THR A 467 -15.57 -8.29 23.86
CA THR A 467 -14.84 -7.86 25.07
C THR A 467 -15.38 -8.48 26.35
N ALA A 468 -16.67 -8.85 26.39
CA ALA A 468 -17.27 -9.62 27.48
C ALA A 468 -16.69 -11.04 27.62
N VAL A 469 -16.04 -11.56 26.57
CA VAL A 469 -15.45 -12.90 26.53
C VAL A 469 -13.92 -12.87 26.61
N VAL A 470 -13.27 -12.00 25.84
CA VAL A 470 -11.79 -11.94 25.78
C VAL A 470 -11.18 -10.92 26.72
N GLY A 471 -11.99 -10.04 27.31
CA GLY A 471 -11.53 -8.94 28.15
C GLY A 471 -11.44 -7.61 27.39
N ARG A 472 -10.97 -6.57 28.09
CA ARG A 472 -10.82 -5.22 27.54
C ARG A 472 -9.55 -5.14 26.71
N PRO A 473 -9.58 -4.60 25.48
CA PRO A 473 -8.36 -4.36 24.71
C PRO A 473 -7.50 -3.32 25.42
N VAL A 474 -6.21 -3.60 25.52
CA VAL A 474 -5.23 -2.79 26.27
C VAL A 474 -3.99 -2.45 25.46
N TRP A 475 -3.78 -3.16 24.36
CA TRP A 475 -2.80 -2.81 23.33
C TRP A 475 -3.31 -3.30 21.98
N VAL A 476 -2.99 -2.56 20.93
CA VAL A 476 -3.19 -2.99 19.55
C VAL A 476 -2.12 -2.33 18.70
N ILE A 477 -1.60 -3.03 17.70
CA ILE A 477 -0.67 -2.49 16.71
C ILE A 477 -0.93 -3.19 15.38
N SER A 478 -0.78 -2.45 14.31
CA SER A 478 -0.90 -2.97 12.95
C SER A 478 0.32 -2.56 12.16
N GLN A 479 0.75 -3.45 11.28
CA GLN A 479 1.89 -3.18 10.42
C GLN A 479 1.60 -3.67 9.02
N GLY A 480 2.26 -3.02 8.06
CA GLY A 480 2.27 -3.42 6.67
C GLY A 480 3.67 -3.23 6.10
N PRO A 481 4.09 -4.11 5.17
CA PRO A 481 5.32 -3.86 4.43
C PRO A 481 5.19 -2.56 3.64
N GLN A 482 6.31 -1.87 3.45
CA GLN A 482 6.39 -0.64 2.66
C GLN A 482 5.57 0.55 3.19
N VAL A 483 5.19 0.50 4.46
CA VAL A 483 4.50 1.58 5.17
C VAL A 483 5.46 2.24 6.15
N LEU A 484 5.51 3.57 6.12
CA LEU A 484 6.29 4.42 7.00
C LEU A 484 5.44 4.95 8.16
N LEU A 485 4.20 5.32 7.86
CA LEU A 485 3.21 5.86 8.79
C LEU A 485 1.83 5.37 8.37
N ASP A 486 1.13 4.66 9.25
CA ASP A 486 -0.30 4.37 9.11
C ASP A 486 -1.09 5.11 10.19
N ALA A 487 -1.87 6.10 9.76
CA ALA A 487 -2.75 6.88 10.61
C ALA A 487 -4.17 6.34 10.51
N GLN A 488 -4.69 5.87 11.63
CA GLN A 488 -5.91 5.08 11.69
C GLN A 488 -6.95 5.76 12.57
N VAL A 489 -8.19 5.83 12.10
CA VAL A 489 -9.30 6.43 12.85
C VAL A 489 -10.39 5.37 13.05
N THR A 490 -10.66 5.03 14.31
CA THR A 490 -11.59 3.96 14.69
C THR A 490 -12.53 4.41 15.83
N GLU A 491 -13.63 3.70 16.01
CA GLU A 491 -14.52 3.88 17.16
C GLU A 491 -14.09 2.97 18.30
N PHE A 492 -14.02 3.53 19.51
CA PHE A 492 -13.63 2.81 20.73
C PHE A 492 -14.27 3.42 21.98
N GLU A 493 -15.01 2.61 22.74
CA GLU A 493 -15.71 3.01 23.97
C GLU A 493 -16.59 4.25 23.74
N ASP A 494 -17.40 4.21 22.67
CA ASP A 494 -18.22 5.32 22.16
C ASP A 494 -17.45 6.61 21.75
N GLY A 495 -16.13 6.63 21.93
CA GLY A 495 -15.22 7.70 21.55
C GLY A 495 -14.64 7.52 20.14
N LEU A 496 -13.64 8.34 19.84
CA LEU A 496 -12.84 8.26 18.61
C LEU A 496 -11.39 7.97 19.00
N LEU A 497 -10.83 6.88 18.49
CA LEU A 497 -9.42 6.56 18.68
C LEU A 497 -8.68 6.84 17.39
N VAL A 498 -7.66 7.70 17.47
CA VAL A 498 -6.71 7.95 16.38
C VAL A 498 -5.35 7.37 16.76
N ASN A 499 -4.84 6.43 15.98
CA ASN A 499 -3.54 5.80 16.21
C ASN A 499 -2.61 6.05 15.03
N TRP A 500 -1.33 6.24 15.31
CA TRP A 500 -0.26 6.27 14.31
C TRP A 500 0.70 5.12 14.58
N ASP A 501 0.79 4.19 13.63
CA ASP A 501 1.81 3.15 13.61
C ASP A 501 2.93 3.61 12.68
N THR A 502 4.12 3.84 13.25
CA THR A 502 5.25 4.44 12.53
C THR A 502 6.49 3.59 12.59
N ARG A 503 7.16 3.47 11.45
CA ARG A 503 8.52 2.94 11.31
C ARG A 503 9.54 3.90 11.92
N GLU A 504 9.74 3.79 13.23
CA GLU A 504 10.59 4.75 13.96
C GLU A 504 12.04 4.69 13.53
N ASP A 505 12.53 3.51 13.17
CA ASP A 505 13.90 3.37 12.67
C ASP A 505 14.10 4.06 11.33
N ALA A 506 13.08 4.16 10.48
CA ALA A 506 13.19 4.78 9.17
C ALA A 506 12.99 6.32 9.18
N LEU A 507 12.54 6.92 10.29
CA LEU A 507 12.31 8.37 10.40
C LEU A 507 13.35 9.02 11.33
N ALA A 508 13.67 10.29 11.07
CA ALA A 508 14.62 11.03 11.91
C ALA A 508 14.13 11.10 13.36
N PRO A 509 15.05 10.99 14.35
CA PRO A 509 14.69 11.04 15.77
C PRO A 509 13.83 12.25 16.13
N GLY A 510 12.79 12.04 16.93
CA GLY A 510 11.89 13.10 17.41
C GLY A 510 10.91 13.67 16.37
N VAL A 511 11.07 13.36 15.07
CA VAL A 511 10.15 13.83 14.02
C VAL A 511 8.74 13.33 14.25
N VAL A 512 8.57 12.04 14.53
CA VAL A 512 7.24 11.45 14.73
C VAL A 512 6.54 12.03 15.96
N ASP A 513 7.27 12.21 17.07
CA ASP A 513 6.72 12.83 18.28
C ASP A 513 6.28 14.27 18.04
N ALA A 514 7.08 15.04 17.30
CA ALA A 514 6.75 16.42 16.95
C ALA A 514 5.52 16.49 16.02
N MET A 515 5.46 15.63 15.00
CA MET A 515 4.30 15.52 14.11
C MET A 515 3.03 15.12 14.88
N PHE A 516 3.11 14.09 15.73
CA PHE A 516 1.96 13.62 16.49
C PHE A 516 1.45 14.66 17.49
N THR A 517 2.37 15.36 18.15
CA THR A 517 2.04 16.48 19.05
C THR A 517 1.33 17.61 18.28
N ALA A 518 1.85 17.98 17.10
CA ALA A 518 1.20 18.97 16.25
C ALA A 518 -0.18 18.51 15.77
N PHE A 519 -0.32 17.24 15.39
CA PHE A 519 -1.60 16.64 15.01
C PHE A 519 -2.63 16.71 16.14
N GLU A 520 -2.25 16.33 17.37
CA GLU A 520 -3.13 16.44 18.54
C GLU A 520 -3.55 17.88 18.80
N GLN A 521 -2.61 18.83 18.74
CA GLN A 521 -2.89 20.24 18.97
C GLN A 521 -3.87 20.79 17.93
N VAL A 522 -3.62 20.54 16.64
CA VAL A 522 -4.49 21.01 15.56
C VAL A 522 -5.86 20.34 15.61
N LEU A 523 -5.94 19.04 15.91
CA LEU A 523 -7.22 18.36 16.01
C LEU A 523 -8.06 18.89 17.18
N ARG A 524 -7.43 19.16 18.34
CA ARG A 524 -8.10 19.80 19.49
C ARG A 524 -8.51 21.23 19.17
N GLU A 525 -7.67 22.01 18.49
CA GLU A 525 -8.00 23.37 18.03
C GLU A 525 -9.23 23.37 17.12
N VAL A 526 -9.31 22.44 16.16
CA VAL A 526 -10.46 22.27 15.26
C VAL A 526 -11.75 21.88 16.01
N ILE A 527 -11.64 21.16 17.13
CA ILE A 527 -12.79 20.79 17.97
C ILE A 527 -13.22 21.96 18.86
N ASP A 528 -12.27 22.57 19.56
CA ASP A 528 -12.52 23.51 20.66
C ASP A 528 -12.72 24.96 20.19
N GLU A 529 -12.18 25.33 19.02
CA GLU A 529 -12.22 26.69 18.48
C GLU A 529 -13.00 26.79 17.15
N PRO A 530 -14.27 27.25 17.16
CA PRO A 530 -15.05 27.43 15.93
C PRO A 530 -14.39 28.37 14.90
N ALA A 531 -13.54 29.30 15.35
CA ALA A 531 -12.80 30.21 14.47
C ALA A 531 -11.71 29.51 13.66
N ALA A 532 -11.17 28.36 14.11
CA ALA A 532 -10.13 27.62 13.43
C ALA A 532 -10.58 27.14 12.04
N TRP A 533 -11.86 26.80 11.88
CA TRP A 533 -12.44 26.35 10.61
C TRP A 533 -12.38 27.43 9.50
N ASN A 534 -12.36 28.70 9.88
CA ASN A 534 -12.46 29.83 8.95
C ASN A 534 -11.11 30.51 8.66
N ARG A 535 -9.99 29.86 9.00
CA ARG A 535 -8.63 30.32 8.70
C ARG A 535 -7.73 29.17 8.27
N PRO A 536 -6.60 29.45 7.59
CA PRO A 536 -5.58 28.43 7.36
C PRO A 536 -5.05 27.88 8.69
N ILE A 537 -4.75 26.58 8.71
CA ILE A 537 -4.09 25.94 9.84
C ILE A 537 -2.68 26.50 9.96
N ARG A 538 -2.24 26.74 11.19
CA ARG A 538 -0.88 27.20 11.49
C ARG A 538 -0.24 26.23 12.46
N ILE A 539 0.75 25.50 11.96
CA ILE A 539 1.52 24.57 12.78
C ILE A 539 2.71 25.34 13.33
N SER A 540 2.76 25.46 14.65
CA SER A 540 3.89 26.06 15.35
C SER A 540 4.88 24.97 15.73
N THR A 541 6.11 25.07 15.27
CA THR A 541 7.20 24.19 15.70
C THR A 541 8.02 24.89 16.79
N ALA A 542 8.28 24.19 17.89
CA ALA A 542 8.91 24.77 19.09
C ALA A 542 10.39 25.19 18.91
N ASN A 543 10.97 25.00 17.71
CA ASN A 543 12.42 24.95 17.50
C ASN A 543 13.02 26.22 16.85
N ALA A 544 12.21 27.28 16.67
CA ALA A 544 12.61 28.49 15.95
C ALA A 544 13.75 29.32 16.62
N GLN A 545 14.04 29.14 17.91
CA GLN A 545 14.90 30.08 18.65
C GLN A 545 16.37 29.68 18.86
N ARG A 546 16.82 28.48 18.42
CA ARG A 546 18.15 27.95 18.81
C ARG A 546 19.07 27.50 17.67
N ARG A 547 18.74 27.77 16.41
CA ARG A 547 19.52 27.28 15.27
C ARG A 547 20.76 28.14 15.02
N ARG A 548 21.92 27.49 14.88
CA ARG A 548 23.22 28.16 14.64
C ARG A 548 23.98 27.53 13.49
N SER A 549 24.63 28.39 12.70
CA SER A 549 25.62 27.99 11.70
C SER A 549 26.91 28.76 11.97
N GLY A 550 27.90 28.07 12.54
CA GLY A 550 29.06 28.70 13.18
C GLY A 550 28.62 29.58 14.35
N ASP A 551 29.06 30.84 14.35
CA ASP A 551 28.74 31.82 15.41
C ASP A 551 27.50 32.67 15.12
N ARG A 552 26.75 32.38 14.04
CA ARG A 552 25.58 33.16 13.62
C ARG A 552 24.28 32.41 13.88
N ASP A 553 23.29 33.13 14.39
CA ASP A 553 21.91 32.64 14.47
C ASP A 553 21.28 32.63 13.07
N VAL A 554 20.54 31.58 12.77
CA VAL A 554 19.97 31.33 11.44
C VAL A 554 18.57 30.75 11.57
N ARG A 555 17.64 31.23 10.74
CA ARG A 555 16.31 30.63 10.55
C ARG A 555 16.33 29.80 9.28
N ILE A 556 15.55 28.72 9.26
CA ILE A 556 15.36 27.89 8.07
C ILE A 556 13.90 28.06 7.70
N VAL A 557 13.66 28.70 6.55
CA VAL A 557 12.32 29.15 6.18
C VAL A 557 11.85 28.56 4.85
N ASP A 558 10.54 28.45 4.71
CA ASP A 558 9.89 28.14 3.44
C ASP A 558 9.88 29.35 2.49
N ALA A 559 9.19 29.21 1.35
CA ALA A 559 9.05 30.29 0.37
C ALA A 559 8.22 31.48 0.88
N ALA A 560 7.40 31.29 1.92
CA ALA A 560 6.57 32.32 2.56
C ALA A 560 7.26 32.99 3.76
N GLY A 561 8.49 32.58 4.11
CA GLY A 561 9.25 33.11 5.24
C GLY A 561 8.87 32.49 6.60
N CYS A 562 8.03 31.44 6.59
CA CYS A 562 7.65 30.69 7.78
C CYS A 562 8.73 29.69 8.16
N ASP A 563 8.95 29.49 9.45
CA ASP A 563 9.98 28.56 9.93
C ASP A 563 9.60 27.11 9.56
N ARG A 564 10.58 26.38 9.01
CA ARG A 564 10.48 24.95 8.73
C ARG A 564 10.82 24.13 9.98
N PRO A 565 10.20 22.95 10.17
CA PRO A 565 10.58 22.02 11.25
C PRO A 565 12.01 21.50 11.08
N ASP A 566 12.53 20.85 12.11
CA ASP A 566 13.83 20.18 12.02
C ASP A 566 13.79 19.07 10.95
N HIS A 567 14.96 18.80 10.38
CA HIS A 567 15.24 17.89 9.27
C HIS A 567 14.57 18.23 7.94
N VAL A 568 13.77 19.28 7.86
CA VAL A 568 13.15 19.74 6.60
C VAL A 568 14.00 20.83 5.95
N ALA A 569 14.23 20.69 4.65
CA ALA A 569 14.99 21.67 3.87
C ALA A 569 14.26 23.01 3.76
N GLY A 570 15.01 24.09 3.93
CA GLY A 570 14.53 25.46 3.70
C GLY A 570 15.67 26.42 3.42
N ARG A 571 15.33 27.67 3.10
CA ARG A 571 16.32 28.73 2.84
C ARG A 571 16.90 29.23 4.16
N LEU A 572 18.21 29.45 4.18
CA LEU A 572 18.91 29.98 5.35
C LEU A 572 18.78 31.51 5.44
N LEU A 573 18.13 31.98 6.51
CA LEU A 573 17.93 33.39 6.83
C LEU A 573 18.77 33.78 8.07
N PHE A 574 19.88 34.48 7.85
CA PHE A 574 20.74 34.96 8.93
C PHE A 574 20.22 36.26 9.54
N ALA A 575 20.48 36.47 10.83
CA ALA A 575 20.06 37.68 11.53
C ALA A 575 20.60 38.97 10.86
N GLY A 576 19.71 39.92 10.57
CA GLY A 576 20.05 41.23 10.00
C GLY A 576 20.14 41.28 8.47
N GLU A 577 19.92 40.17 7.77
CA GLU A 577 19.80 40.15 6.31
C GLU A 577 18.33 40.29 5.86
N ASP A 578 18.10 40.91 4.71
CA ASP A 578 16.78 41.11 4.10
C ASP A 578 16.28 39.86 3.35
N GLU A 579 14.97 39.67 3.24
CA GLU A 579 14.39 38.41 2.70
C GLU A 579 14.62 38.22 1.18
N GLN A 580 15.15 39.21 0.46
CA GLN A 580 15.12 39.28 -1.01
C GLN A 580 16.39 38.75 -1.74
N GLY A 581 17.39 38.21 -1.03
CA GLY A 581 18.63 37.69 -1.62
C GLY A 581 18.59 36.20 -2.05
N ARG A 582 19.51 35.80 -2.95
CA ARG A 582 19.83 34.38 -3.21
C ARG A 582 20.42 33.78 -1.93
N ARG A 583 19.80 32.73 -1.39
CA ARG A 583 20.19 32.10 -0.12
C ARG A 583 20.52 30.63 -0.33
N PRO A 584 21.55 30.10 0.35
CA PRO A 584 21.77 28.68 0.38
C PRO A 584 20.61 27.99 1.11
N TRP A 585 20.41 26.73 0.76
CA TRP A 585 19.49 25.83 1.41
C TRP A 585 20.20 25.04 2.51
N GLY A 586 19.44 24.71 3.55
CA GLY A 586 19.91 23.88 4.63
C GLY A 586 18.75 23.24 5.38
N ARG A 587 19.09 22.31 6.28
CA ARG A 587 18.17 21.74 7.26
C ARG A 587 18.84 21.70 8.62
N ALA A 588 18.05 21.84 9.68
CA ALA A 588 18.53 21.73 11.06
C ALA A 588 18.37 20.29 11.55
N ASP A 589 19.21 19.85 12.46
CA ASP A 589 18.94 18.68 13.30
C ASP A 589 18.23 19.08 14.60
N GLU A 590 17.83 18.10 15.41
CA GLU A 590 17.16 18.27 16.70
C GLU A 590 18.02 19.01 17.74
N SER A 591 19.35 19.08 17.54
CA SER A 591 20.27 19.83 18.40
C SER A 591 20.37 21.32 18.01
N GLY A 592 19.80 21.71 16.86
CA GLY A 592 19.89 23.04 16.28
C GLY A 592 21.12 23.24 15.37
N GLY A 593 21.88 22.18 15.10
CA GLY A 593 22.98 22.18 14.14
C GLY A 593 22.44 22.30 12.73
N VAL A 594 23.02 23.19 11.91
CA VAL A 594 22.54 23.41 10.53
C VAL A 594 23.48 22.78 9.53
N ARG A 595 22.91 21.89 8.71
CA ARG A 595 23.57 21.29 7.56
C ARG A 595 23.25 22.09 6.30
N LEU A 596 24.28 22.50 5.57
CA LEU A 596 24.16 23.12 4.24
C LEU A 596 23.87 22.05 3.19
N LEU A 597 22.94 22.35 2.28
CA LEU A 597 22.57 21.47 1.16
C LEU A 597 23.16 21.94 -0.17
N GLY A 598 23.16 23.26 -0.42
CA GLY A 598 23.60 23.86 -1.66
C GLY A 598 22.79 25.11 -1.99
N ASP A 599 22.84 25.58 -3.22
CA ASP A 599 22.00 26.68 -3.71
C ASP A 599 20.95 26.22 -4.74
N ASP A 600 20.25 27.17 -5.36
CA ASP A 600 19.24 26.89 -6.38
C ASP A 600 19.86 26.42 -7.73
N ASP A 601 21.14 26.68 -7.99
CA ASP A 601 21.83 26.29 -9.24
C ASP A 601 22.29 24.82 -9.20
N GLU A 602 22.65 24.32 -8.02
CA GLU A 602 23.06 22.92 -7.83
C GLU A 602 21.87 21.95 -7.77
N ARG A 603 20.69 22.47 -7.41
CA ARG A 603 19.46 21.71 -7.19
C ARG A 603 18.88 21.15 -8.49
N VAL A 604 18.37 19.92 -8.44
CA VAL A 604 17.58 19.30 -9.50
C VAL A 604 16.17 19.01 -8.98
N ASP A 605 15.17 19.17 -9.85
CA ASP A 605 13.79 18.75 -9.55
C ASP A 605 13.57 17.32 -10.06
N VAL A 606 13.33 16.39 -9.13
CA VAL A 606 13.05 14.98 -9.44
C VAL A 606 11.56 14.73 -9.17
N HIS A 607 10.74 14.80 -10.22
CA HIS A 607 9.30 14.59 -10.14
C HIS A 607 8.57 15.48 -9.11
N GLY A 608 8.96 16.76 -9.02
CA GLY A 608 8.44 17.75 -8.08
C GLY A 608 9.16 17.77 -6.73
N ILE A 609 10.22 16.97 -6.56
CA ILE A 609 11.00 16.90 -5.33
C ILE A 609 12.34 17.63 -5.57
N PRO A 610 12.64 18.70 -4.83
CA PRO A 610 13.95 19.34 -4.90
C PRO A 610 15.02 18.46 -4.25
N VAL A 611 16.06 18.12 -5.02
CA VAL A 611 17.16 17.26 -4.56
C VAL A 611 18.50 17.96 -4.80
N TRP A 612 19.36 17.96 -3.78
CA TRP A 612 20.73 18.47 -3.88
C TRP A 612 21.75 17.34 -4.04
N PRO A 613 22.89 17.57 -4.72
CA PRO A 613 23.95 16.58 -4.89
C PRO A 613 24.40 15.95 -3.58
N VAL A 614 24.55 16.75 -2.51
CA VAL A 614 24.99 16.25 -1.20
C VAL A 614 24.05 15.22 -0.58
N GLU A 615 22.74 15.30 -0.87
CA GLU A 615 21.76 14.34 -0.34
C GLU A 615 21.88 12.98 -1.05
N VAL A 616 22.12 13.00 -2.36
CA VAL A 616 22.40 11.77 -3.13
C VAL A 616 23.74 11.17 -2.69
N GLU A 617 24.76 11.99 -2.43
CA GLU A 617 26.02 11.50 -1.91
C GLU A 617 25.87 10.83 -0.54
N ASP A 618 25.09 11.41 0.38
CA ASP A 618 24.80 10.80 1.68
C ASP A 618 24.07 9.48 1.52
N ALA A 619 23.07 9.43 0.64
CA ALA A 619 22.33 8.22 0.36
C ALA A 619 23.24 7.11 -0.18
N ILE A 620 24.19 7.44 -1.05
CA ILE A 620 25.18 6.49 -1.56
C ILE A 620 26.17 6.05 -0.47
N ARG A 621 26.63 6.97 0.39
CA ARG A 621 27.54 6.66 1.52
C ARG A 621 26.92 5.73 2.56
N SER A 622 25.59 5.60 2.59
CA SER A 622 24.90 4.60 3.43
C SER A 622 25.33 3.15 3.10
N ASP A 623 25.87 2.90 1.90
CA ASP A 623 26.60 1.66 1.61
C ASP A 623 28.06 1.79 2.07
N GLY A 624 28.40 1.10 3.16
CA GLY A 624 29.73 1.15 3.79
C GLY A 624 30.90 0.65 2.94
N ARG A 625 30.65 0.18 1.71
CA ARG A 625 31.70 -0.17 0.73
C ARG A 625 32.18 1.04 -0.08
N ILE A 626 31.50 2.19 0.00
CA ILE A 626 31.85 3.39 -0.75
C ILE A 626 32.98 4.14 -0.05
N GLY A 627 34.14 4.23 -0.70
CA GLY A 627 35.29 4.99 -0.20
C GLY A 627 35.28 6.44 -0.67
N GLU A 628 34.87 6.67 -1.92
CA GLU A 628 34.75 8.01 -2.48
C GLU A 628 33.46 8.14 -3.29
N VAL A 629 32.75 9.26 -3.13
CA VAL A 629 31.59 9.61 -3.95
C VAL A 629 31.60 11.11 -4.26
N ALA A 630 31.25 11.45 -5.49
CA ALA A 630 30.89 12.80 -5.92
C ALA A 630 29.62 12.73 -6.76
N VAL A 631 28.68 13.63 -6.53
CA VAL A 631 27.49 13.79 -7.36
C VAL A 631 27.55 15.14 -8.03
N VAL A 632 27.23 15.17 -9.32
CA VAL A 632 27.18 16.41 -10.09
C VAL A 632 25.86 16.53 -10.81
N ARG A 633 25.38 17.76 -10.96
CA ARG A 633 24.28 18.09 -11.84
C ARG A 633 24.74 17.97 -13.28
N HIS A 634 24.02 17.17 -14.05
CA HIS A 634 24.20 17.04 -15.49
C HIS A 634 22.84 17.25 -16.15
N ASP A 635 22.67 18.42 -16.76
CA ASP A 635 21.39 18.95 -17.25
C ASP A 635 20.31 18.99 -16.15
N GLU A 636 19.19 18.29 -16.37
CA GLU A 636 18.06 18.15 -15.44
C GLU A 636 18.16 16.88 -14.58
N SER A 637 19.37 16.33 -14.39
CA SER A 637 19.57 15.10 -13.62
C SER A 637 20.82 15.13 -12.74
N LEU A 638 20.90 14.21 -11.78
CA LEU A 638 22.07 14.00 -10.94
C LEU A 638 22.79 12.71 -11.35
N VAL A 639 24.10 12.83 -11.62
CA VAL A 639 24.97 11.71 -11.98
C VAL A 639 25.98 11.50 -10.86
N ALA A 640 26.11 10.26 -10.40
CA ALA A 640 27.08 9.90 -9.37
C ALA A 640 28.34 9.29 -9.96
N VAL A 641 29.49 9.65 -9.41
CA VAL A 641 30.77 8.99 -9.65
C VAL A 641 31.25 8.40 -8.34
N VAL A 642 31.50 7.09 -8.32
CA VAL A 642 31.80 6.33 -7.11
C VAL A 642 33.11 5.55 -7.24
N ALA A 643 33.85 5.46 -6.13
CA ALA A 643 34.95 4.54 -5.96
C ALA A 643 34.69 3.67 -4.72
N PHE A 644 34.80 2.35 -4.89
CA PHE A 644 34.62 1.40 -3.79
C PHE A 644 35.93 1.25 -3.00
N GLU A 645 35.83 1.04 -1.68
CA GLU A 645 36.93 0.46 -0.92
C GLU A 645 37.02 -1.03 -1.27
N PRO A 646 38.14 -1.52 -1.83
CA PRO A 646 38.25 -2.91 -2.26
C PRO A 646 38.23 -3.85 -1.05
N SER A 647 37.07 -4.47 -0.81
CA SER A 647 36.87 -5.40 0.31
C SER A 647 36.69 -6.86 -0.14
N THR A 648 36.16 -7.08 -1.36
CA THR A 648 35.94 -8.42 -1.95
C THR A 648 36.19 -8.43 -3.47
N GLU A 649 36.39 -9.62 -4.08
CA GLU A 649 36.48 -9.75 -5.55
C GLU A 649 35.19 -9.32 -6.28
N ALA A 650 34.04 -9.40 -5.61
CA ALA A 650 32.76 -8.97 -6.17
C ALA A 650 32.67 -7.45 -6.30
N ASP A 651 33.22 -6.70 -5.33
CA ASP A 651 33.25 -5.23 -5.38
C ASP A 651 34.12 -4.72 -6.53
N THR A 652 35.23 -5.40 -6.81
CA THR A 652 36.15 -5.05 -7.92
C THR A 652 35.52 -5.19 -9.31
N ARG A 653 34.43 -5.98 -9.45
CA ARG A 653 33.71 -6.18 -10.72
C ARG A 653 32.36 -5.45 -10.78
N MET A 654 31.99 -4.70 -9.74
CA MET A 654 30.70 -4.03 -9.66
C MET A 654 30.56 -2.97 -10.76
N THR A 655 29.49 -3.06 -11.56
CA THR A 655 29.16 -2.02 -12.55
C THR A 655 28.29 -0.94 -11.90
N GLY A 656 28.32 0.28 -12.45
CA GLY A 656 27.47 1.36 -11.96
C GLY A 656 25.98 1.04 -12.09
N LYS A 657 25.59 0.29 -13.14
CA LYS A 657 24.23 -0.20 -13.33
C LYS A 657 23.80 -1.16 -12.22
N ALA A 658 24.60 -2.20 -11.96
CA ALA A 658 24.33 -3.18 -10.91
C ALA A 658 24.27 -2.52 -9.53
N PHE A 659 25.16 -1.56 -9.25
CA PHE A 659 25.14 -0.81 -7.99
C PHE A 659 23.91 0.09 -7.87
N ARG A 660 23.49 0.76 -8.96
CA ARG A 660 22.24 1.53 -8.98
C ARG A 660 21.04 0.65 -8.67
N ALA A 661 20.96 -0.55 -9.24
CA ALA A 661 19.89 -1.52 -8.97
C ALA A 661 19.89 -2.00 -7.50
N GLN A 662 21.07 -2.13 -6.87
CA GLN A 662 21.18 -2.43 -5.44
C GLN A 662 20.69 -1.26 -4.57
N LEU A 663 21.09 -0.03 -4.89
CA LEU A 663 20.66 1.17 -4.17
C LEU A 663 19.15 1.38 -4.25
N ALA A 664 18.53 1.14 -5.41
CA ALA A 664 17.09 1.27 -5.63
C ALA A 664 16.24 0.44 -4.66
N ARG A 665 16.81 -0.62 -4.06
CA ARG A 665 16.13 -1.47 -3.07
C ARG A 665 16.23 -0.92 -1.63
N ARG A 666 17.05 0.10 -1.39
CA ARG A 666 17.40 0.59 -0.03
C ARG A 666 17.06 2.05 0.19
N ILE A 667 17.24 2.89 -0.84
CA ILE A 667 17.06 4.34 -0.76
C ILE A 667 15.78 4.80 -1.47
N PRO A 668 15.19 5.94 -1.09
CA PRO A 668 14.09 6.57 -1.84
C PRO A 668 14.46 6.82 -3.31
N SER A 669 13.49 6.66 -4.23
CA SER A 669 13.72 6.77 -5.67
C SER A 669 14.24 8.15 -6.11
N HIS A 670 13.74 9.22 -5.49
CA HIS A 670 14.20 10.59 -5.77
C HIS A 670 15.68 10.85 -5.41
N LEU A 671 16.28 10.02 -4.56
CA LEU A 671 17.71 10.08 -4.24
C LEU A 671 18.56 9.14 -5.10
N LEU A 672 17.94 8.37 -6.00
CA LEU A 672 18.64 7.48 -6.91
C LEU A 672 19.17 8.31 -8.10
N PRO A 673 20.49 8.38 -8.32
CA PRO A 673 21.03 9.13 -9.45
C PRO A 673 20.57 8.52 -10.77
N SER A 674 20.46 9.34 -11.81
CA SER A 674 20.08 8.89 -13.16
C SER A 674 21.09 7.89 -13.72
N ARG A 675 22.36 8.04 -13.32
CA ARG A 675 23.46 7.16 -13.69
C ARG A 675 24.53 7.12 -12.62
N ILE A 676 25.20 5.97 -12.49
CA ILE A 676 26.39 5.80 -11.65
C ILE A 676 27.58 5.39 -12.52
N ILE A 677 28.71 6.05 -12.33
CA ILE A 677 29.98 5.70 -12.97
C ILE A 677 30.96 5.22 -11.89
N VAL A 678 31.45 4.00 -12.06
CA VAL A 678 32.46 3.41 -11.17
C VAL A 678 33.85 3.75 -11.68
N VAL A 679 34.70 4.25 -10.78
CA VAL A 679 36.11 4.60 -11.04
C VAL A 679 36.99 4.01 -9.95
N ASP A 680 38.28 3.88 -10.23
CA ASP A 680 39.23 3.41 -9.21
C ASP A 680 39.44 4.46 -8.11
N ARG A 681 39.43 5.76 -8.47
CA ARG A 681 39.51 6.92 -7.57
C ARG A 681 38.87 8.15 -8.21
N LEU A 682 38.35 9.07 -7.39
CA LEU A 682 37.79 10.33 -7.89
C LEU A 682 38.89 11.25 -8.48
N PRO A 683 38.61 11.97 -9.58
CA PRO A 683 39.44 13.09 -10.02
C PRO A 683 39.47 14.18 -8.96
N ARG A 684 40.67 14.58 -8.53
CA ARG A 684 40.87 15.63 -7.53
C ARG A 684 41.64 16.82 -8.09
N ASN A 685 41.34 17.99 -7.56
CA ASN A 685 42.11 19.22 -7.74
C ASN A 685 43.43 19.13 -6.95
N ALA A 686 44.35 20.05 -7.22
CA ALA A 686 45.65 20.09 -6.54
C ALA A 686 45.55 20.35 -5.02
N ASP A 687 44.44 20.93 -4.57
CA ASP A 687 44.08 21.15 -3.15
C ASP A 687 43.41 19.93 -2.49
N GLY A 688 43.15 18.86 -3.25
CA GLY A 688 42.50 17.64 -2.79
C GLY A 688 40.98 17.62 -2.90
N GLY A 689 40.32 18.73 -3.31
CA GLY A 689 38.88 18.76 -3.58
C GLY A 689 38.50 17.98 -4.83
N ALA A 690 37.22 17.62 -5.01
CA ALA A 690 36.75 16.99 -6.24
C ALA A 690 36.93 17.95 -7.45
N ASN A 691 37.40 17.43 -8.58
CA ASN A 691 37.60 18.22 -9.80
C ASN A 691 36.35 18.14 -10.69
N SER A 692 35.46 19.12 -10.56
CA SER A 692 34.20 19.19 -11.31
C SER A 692 34.40 19.12 -12.83
N ASP A 693 35.34 19.89 -13.41
CA ASP A 693 35.62 19.85 -14.86
C ASP A 693 36.10 18.47 -15.35
N ALA A 694 36.85 17.74 -14.53
CA ALA A 694 37.29 16.39 -14.85
C ALA A 694 36.15 15.37 -14.71
N LEU A 695 35.27 15.53 -13.72
CA LEU A 695 34.07 14.73 -13.55
C LEU A 695 33.12 14.91 -14.74
N ASP A 696 32.86 16.16 -15.17
CA ASP A 696 31.98 16.45 -16.31
C ASP A 696 32.49 15.85 -17.62
N ARG A 697 33.81 15.93 -17.87
CA ARG A 697 34.43 15.28 -19.03
C ARG A 697 34.30 13.75 -18.97
N LEU A 698 34.48 13.17 -17.78
CA LEU A 698 34.37 11.73 -17.57
C LEU A 698 32.92 11.25 -17.82
N ILE A 699 31.95 12.01 -17.31
CA ILE A 699 30.51 11.78 -17.52
C ILE A 699 30.17 11.84 -19.01
N SER A 700 30.61 12.88 -19.69
CA SER A 700 30.36 13.09 -21.13
C SER A 700 30.97 11.97 -21.98
N ALA A 701 32.25 11.62 -21.75
CA ALA A 701 32.94 10.57 -22.49
C ALA A 701 32.34 9.17 -22.31
N LYS A 702 31.70 8.92 -21.16
CA LYS A 702 30.96 7.67 -20.88
C LYS A 702 29.52 7.69 -21.37
N SER A 703 28.97 8.86 -21.72
CA SER A 703 27.57 9.01 -22.18
C SER A 703 27.40 8.70 -23.67
N GLU A 704 28.43 8.93 -24.49
CA GLU A 704 28.40 8.66 -25.94
C GLU A 704 28.46 7.16 -26.31
N ARG A 705 28.65 6.27 -25.32
CA ARG A 705 28.48 4.82 -25.47
C ARG A 705 27.10 4.43 -24.97
N SER A 706 26.07 4.60 -25.78
CA SER A 706 24.71 4.12 -25.45
C SER A 706 24.68 2.59 -25.34
N ASP A 707 24.12 2.07 -24.24
CA ASP A 707 24.01 0.65 -23.88
C ASP A 707 22.92 -0.12 -24.65
N HIS A 708 22.24 0.53 -25.60
CA HIS A 708 21.24 -0.16 -26.44
C HIS A 708 21.93 -1.14 -27.39
N VAL A 709 21.84 -2.42 -27.05
CA VAL A 709 22.34 -3.53 -27.86
C VAL A 709 21.14 -4.38 -28.25
N ALA A 710 20.86 -4.47 -29.55
CA ALA A 710 19.77 -5.30 -30.06
C ALA A 710 20.02 -6.79 -29.76
N PRO A 711 18.95 -7.61 -29.62
CA PRO A 711 19.04 -9.07 -29.50
C PRO A 711 19.95 -9.71 -30.55
N ARG A 712 20.96 -10.46 -30.09
CA ARG A 712 22.02 -11.03 -30.92
C ARG A 712 21.73 -12.48 -31.28
N THR A 713 21.20 -13.25 -30.34
CA THR A 713 20.89 -14.68 -30.53
C THR A 713 19.39 -14.93 -30.71
N ASP A 714 19.04 -16.10 -31.23
CA ASP A 714 17.63 -16.51 -31.38
C ASP A 714 16.94 -16.58 -30.01
N LEU A 715 17.63 -17.12 -29.00
CA LEU A 715 17.16 -17.11 -27.61
C LEU A 715 16.95 -15.69 -27.06
N GLU A 716 17.90 -14.77 -27.28
CA GLU A 716 17.72 -13.36 -26.87
C GLU A 716 16.52 -12.71 -27.59
N ARG A 717 16.25 -13.05 -28.86
CA ARG A 717 15.10 -12.56 -29.63
C ARG A 717 13.77 -13.11 -29.11
N VAL A 718 13.71 -14.39 -28.73
CA VAL A 718 12.50 -14.97 -28.12
C VAL A 718 12.21 -14.31 -26.77
N LEU A 719 13.23 -14.15 -25.92
CA LEU A 719 13.13 -13.48 -24.63
C LEU A 719 12.69 -12.02 -24.77
N ALA A 720 13.30 -11.27 -25.69
CA ALA A 720 12.93 -9.89 -26.00
C ALA A 720 11.47 -9.78 -26.44
N GLY A 721 11.03 -10.62 -27.40
CA GLY A 721 9.66 -10.58 -27.88
C GLY A 721 8.61 -10.89 -26.80
N ALA A 722 8.92 -11.83 -25.89
CA ALA A 722 8.03 -12.10 -24.76
C ALA A 722 7.93 -10.91 -23.79
N TRP A 723 9.03 -10.17 -23.59
CA TRP A 723 9.02 -8.96 -22.76
C TRP A 723 8.28 -7.81 -23.46
N GLU A 724 8.57 -7.57 -24.74
CA GLU A 724 7.94 -6.54 -25.56
C GLU A 724 6.42 -6.66 -25.54
N GLU A 725 5.90 -7.87 -25.77
CA GLU A 725 4.45 -8.10 -25.78
C GLU A 725 3.81 -7.90 -24.40
N ILE A 726 4.44 -8.41 -23.33
CA ILE A 726 3.86 -8.37 -21.99
C ILE A 726 4.00 -6.97 -21.35
N LEU A 727 5.07 -6.24 -21.66
CA LEU A 727 5.30 -4.88 -21.19
C LEU A 727 4.62 -3.82 -22.06
N GLY A 728 4.21 -4.18 -23.29
CA GLY A 728 3.66 -3.25 -24.27
C GLY A 728 4.69 -2.25 -24.79
N LEU A 729 5.93 -2.70 -24.97
CA LEU A 729 7.08 -1.91 -25.43
C LEU A 729 7.63 -2.47 -26.75
N GLU A 730 8.33 -1.64 -27.52
CA GLU A 730 9.00 -2.03 -28.77
C GLU A 730 10.52 -1.80 -28.67
N ASN A 731 11.31 -2.66 -29.31
CA ASN A 731 12.78 -2.57 -29.40
C ASN A 731 13.48 -2.60 -28.05
N ILE A 732 13.22 -3.62 -27.23
CA ILE A 732 13.92 -3.80 -25.94
C ILE A 732 15.37 -4.25 -26.19
N GLY A 733 16.33 -3.52 -25.62
CA GLY A 733 17.76 -3.86 -25.67
C GLY A 733 18.12 -5.01 -24.73
N VAL A 734 19.08 -5.88 -25.11
CA VAL A 734 19.42 -7.08 -24.31
C VAL A 734 19.99 -6.78 -22.93
N ASN A 735 20.54 -5.57 -22.76
CA ASN A 735 21.10 -5.12 -21.51
C ASN A 735 20.07 -4.37 -20.67
N GLU A 736 18.85 -4.12 -21.13
CA GLU A 736 17.82 -3.39 -20.38
C GLU A 736 17.20 -4.28 -19.29
N GLU A 737 16.89 -3.70 -18.14
CA GLU A 737 16.40 -4.46 -16.98
C GLU A 737 14.87 -4.55 -16.97
N PHE A 738 14.34 -5.73 -16.67
CA PHE A 738 12.89 -6.00 -16.67
C PHE A 738 12.10 -4.99 -15.82
N ILE A 739 12.57 -4.72 -14.60
CA ILE A 739 11.91 -3.81 -13.65
C ILE A 739 12.03 -2.36 -14.11
N ALA A 740 13.19 -1.98 -14.66
CA ALA A 740 13.41 -0.63 -15.18
C ALA A 740 12.52 -0.31 -16.38
N LEU A 741 12.14 -1.35 -17.16
CA LEU A 741 11.17 -1.27 -18.24
C LEU A 741 9.72 -1.32 -17.75
N GLY A 742 9.47 -1.23 -16.43
CA GLY A 742 8.12 -1.23 -15.87
C GLY A 742 7.55 -2.61 -15.57
N GLY A 743 8.39 -3.64 -15.56
CA GLY A 743 8.06 -5.00 -15.15
C GLY A 743 7.93 -5.16 -13.64
N ASP A 744 7.02 -6.03 -13.21
CA ASP A 744 6.83 -6.42 -11.80
C ASP A 744 6.72 -7.94 -11.67
N SER A 745 6.49 -8.47 -10.46
CA SER A 745 6.37 -9.91 -10.25
C SER A 745 5.18 -10.55 -10.97
N LEU A 746 4.09 -9.82 -11.23
CA LEU A 746 2.92 -10.34 -11.95
C LEU A 746 3.18 -10.43 -13.46
N LEU A 747 3.81 -9.39 -14.03
CA LEU A 747 4.28 -9.38 -15.41
C LEU A 747 5.41 -10.39 -15.60
N ALA A 748 6.32 -10.50 -14.64
CA ALA A 748 7.38 -11.50 -14.64
C ALA A 748 6.81 -12.92 -14.55
N ALA A 749 5.77 -13.16 -13.73
CA ALA A 749 5.10 -14.45 -13.70
C ALA A 749 4.44 -14.80 -15.05
N ARG A 750 3.84 -13.81 -15.73
CA ARG A 750 3.31 -13.96 -17.10
C ARG A 750 4.42 -14.26 -18.11
N VAL A 751 5.52 -13.52 -18.06
CA VAL A 751 6.72 -13.74 -18.90
C VAL A 751 7.27 -15.14 -18.68
N VAL A 752 7.45 -15.55 -17.42
CA VAL A 752 7.93 -16.89 -17.06
C VAL A 752 6.98 -17.95 -17.59
N SER A 753 5.67 -17.81 -17.38
CA SER A 753 4.68 -18.77 -17.86
C SER A 753 4.76 -18.94 -19.37
N ARG A 754 4.81 -17.83 -20.11
CA ARG A 754 4.91 -17.83 -21.57
C ARG A 754 6.21 -18.46 -22.06
N LEU A 755 7.34 -18.04 -21.50
CA LEU A 755 8.65 -18.55 -21.91
C LEU A 755 8.82 -20.04 -21.62
N ARG A 756 8.20 -20.57 -20.56
CA ARG A 756 8.17 -22.01 -20.30
C ARG A 756 7.45 -22.79 -21.38
N GLU A 757 6.33 -22.24 -21.86
CA GLU A 757 5.52 -22.81 -22.92
C GLU A 757 6.25 -22.73 -24.27
N GLU A 758 6.78 -21.57 -24.63
CA GLU A 758 7.46 -21.36 -25.91
C GLU A 758 8.80 -22.12 -26.03
N LEU A 759 9.59 -22.16 -24.95
CA LEU A 759 10.92 -22.77 -24.97
C LEU A 759 10.93 -24.23 -24.47
N ASP A 760 9.76 -24.81 -24.16
CA ASP A 760 9.59 -26.18 -23.64
C ASP A 760 10.61 -26.50 -22.51
N THR A 761 10.64 -25.63 -21.49
CA THR A 761 11.63 -25.72 -20.40
C THR A 761 11.07 -25.27 -19.06
N ASN A 762 11.46 -25.95 -17.98
CA ASN A 762 11.15 -25.56 -16.61
C ASN A 762 12.23 -24.66 -15.96
N ALA A 763 13.35 -24.43 -16.67
CA ALA A 763 14.48 -23.65 -16.15
C ALA A 763 14.16 -22.16 -15.99
N VAL A 764 13.21 -21.64 -16.79
CA VAL A 764 12.71 -20.28 -16.62
C VAL A 764 11.89 -20.23 -15.34
N THR A 765 12.34 -19.47 -14.34
CA THR A 765 11.63 -19.30 -13.07
C THR A 765 11.56 -17.82 -12.72
N LEU A 766 10.58 -17.43 -11.90
CA LEU A 766 10.47 -16.05 -11.39
C LEU A 766 11.75 -15.65 -10.65
N ARG A 767 12.30 -16.59 -9.87
CA ARG A 767 13.59 -16.43 -9.18
C ARG A 767 14.76 -16.22 -10.14
N ALA A 768 14.81 -16.94 -11.26
CA ALA A 768 15.87 -16.78 -12.26
C ALA A 768 15.78 -15.41 -12.94
N LEU A 769 14.57 -14.95 -13.30
CA LEU A 769 14.35 -13.63 -13.88
C LEU A 769 14.78 -12.50 -12.92
N PHE A 770 14.44 -12.59 -11.63
CA PHE A 770 14.88 -11.58 -10.66
C PHE A 770 16.36 -11.65 -10.29
N ARG A 771 17.01 -12.80 -10.50
CA ARG A 771 18.46 -12.98 -10.31
C ARG A 771 19.26 -12.49 -11.52
N SER A 772 18.70 -12.64 -12.71
CA SER A 772 19.26 -12.24 -14.00
C SER A 772 18.30 -11.27 -14.70
N PRO A 773 18.27 -10.00 -14.26
CA PRO A 773 17.20 -9.06 -14.58
C PRO A 773 17.24 -8.49 -16.00
N THR A 774 18.20 -8.90 -16.85
CA THR A 774 18.31 -8.50 -18.27
C THR A 774 18.17 -9.70 -19.20
N ILE A 775 17.79 -9.48 -20.46
CA ILE A 775 17.67 -10.54 -21.47
C ILE A 775 19.00 -11.27 -21.67
N ALA A 776 20.13 -10.54 -21.71
CA ALA A 776 21.45 -11.13 -21.87
C ALA A 776 21.82 -12.05 -20.68
N GLU A 777 21.60 -11.60 -19.45
CA GLU A 777 21.91 -12.39 -18.25
C GLU A 777 20.98 -13.58 -18.10
N LEU A 778 19.70 -13.43 -18.45
CA LEU A 778 18.72 -14.51 -18.41
C LEU A 778 19.05 -15.58 -19.45
N ALA A 779 19.37 -15.18 -20.68
CA ALA A 779 19.81 -16.10 -21.74
C ALA A 779 21.06 -16.89 -21.32
N GLU A 780 22.05 -16.21 -20.72
CA GLU A 780 23.26 -16.87 -20.23
C GLU A 780 22.97 -17.85 -19.09
N GLN A 781 22.10 -17.46 -18.15
CA GLN A 781 21.71 -18.31 -17.03
C GLN A 781 20.94 -19.56 -17.50
N LEU A 782 20.01 -19.41 -18.44
CA LEU A 782 19.24 -20.54 -19.00
C LEU A 782 20.14 -21.54 -19.71
N ARG A 783 21.16 -21.06 -20.44
CA ARG A 783 22.17 -21.95 -21.06
C ARG A 783 23.02 -22.67 -20.02
N LYS A 784 23.31 -22.07 -18.87
CA LYS A 784 24.06 -22.72 -17.78
C LYS A 784 23.24 -23.79 -17.05
N ASP A 785 21.94 -23.54 -16.87
CA ASP A 785 21.05 -24.40 -16.10
C ASP A 785 20.42 -25.54 -16.93
N GLY A 786 20.52 -25.50 -18.27
CA GLY A 786 19.93 -26.46 -19.20
C GLY A 786 20.90 -27.04 -20.25
N ASP A 787 20.36 -27.60 -21.34
CA ASP A 787 21.13 -28.01 -22.53
C ASP A 787 21.15 -26.83 -23.54
N PRO A 788 22.30 -26.15 -23.73
CA PRO A 788 22.38 -24.99 -24.62
C PRO A 788 21.98 -25.31 -26.07
N ALA A 789 22.32 -26.51 -26.56
CA ALA A 789 22.09 -26.87 -27.96
C ALA A 789 20.59 -27.02 -28.24
N ARG A 790 19.86 -27.67 -27.32
CA ARG A 790 18.40 -27.81 -27.41
C ARG A 790 17.70 -26.45 -27.27
N LEU A 791 18.12 -25.61 -26.31
CA LEU A 791 17.50 -24.30 -26.08
C LEU A 791 17.65 -23.38 -27.30
N ASP A 792 18.83 -23.36 -27.91
CA ASP A 792 19.08 -22.56 -29.11
C ASP A 792 18.30 -23.11 -30.33
N GLU A 793 18.18 -24.44 -30.47
CA GLU A 793 17.38 -25.08 -31.53
C GLU A 793 15.89 -24.77 -31.39
N VAL A 794 15.31 -24.91 -30.19
CA VAL A 794 13.90 -24.58 -29.92
C VAL A 794 13.64 -23.09 -30.14
N ALA A 795 14.54 -22.21 -29.70
CA ALA A 795 14.40 -20.77 -29.92
C ALA A 795 14.39 -20.41 -31.43
N SER A 796 15.22 -21.06 -32.24
CA SER A 796 15.20 -20.91 -33.70
C SER A 796 13.85 -21.32 -34.29
N ILE A 797 13.32 -22.48 -33.88
CA ILE A 797 12.01 -22.98 -34.34
C ILE A 797 10.87 -22.03 -33.95
N VAL A 798 10.88 -21.51 -32.72
CA VAL A 798 9.87 -20.53 -32.26
C VAL A 798 9.86 -19.27 -33.13
N LEU A 799 11.04 -18.77 -33.51
CA LEU A 799 11.13 -17.60 -34.39
C LEU A 799 10.69 -17.90 -35.82
N GLU A 800 10.97 -19.10 -36.33
CA GLU A 800 10.45 -19.56 -37.63
C GLU A 800 8.92 -19.59 -37.60
N ILE A 801 8.31 -20.18 -36.56
CA ILE A 801 6.85 -20.22 -36.39
C ILE A 801 6.25 -18.81 -36.31
N ARG A 802 6.86 -17.90 -35.53
CA ARG A 802 6.40 -16.50 -35.41
C ARG A 802 6.48 -15.72 -36.73
N ALA A 803 7.34 -16.14 -37.67
CA ALA A 803 7.49 -15.50 -38.96
C ALA A 803 6.55 -16.07 -40.04
N MET A 804 5.87 -17.19 -39.77
CA MET A 804 4.92 -17.82 -40.69
C MET A 804 3.55 -17.13 -40.64
N SER A 805 2.92 -17.01 -41.81
CA SER A 805 1.52 -16.59 -41.90
C SER A 805 0.55 -17.70 -41.47
N ASP A 806 -0.68 -17.34 -41.07
CA ASP A 806 -1.71 -18.30 -40.66
C ASP A 806 -1.95 -19.40 -41.71
N ASP A 807 -1.85 -19.06 -43.01
CA ASP A 807 -1.97 -19.99 -44.13
C ASP A 807 -0.78 -20.99 -44.21
N GLU A 808 0.42 -20.54 -43.85
CA GLU A 808 1.64 -21.37 -43.84
C GLU A 808 1.68 -22.32 -42.63
N VAL A 809 1.17 -21.87 -41.47
CA VAL A 809 1.02 -22.68 -40.26
C VAL A 809 -0.04 -23.78 -40.49
N ALA A 810 -1.19 -23.43 -41.08
CA ALA A 810 -2.24 -24.39 -41.44
C ALA A 810 -1.73 -25.45 -42.45
N SER A 811 -0.89 -25.05 -43.41
CA SER A 811 -0.26 -25.98 -44.36
C SER A 811 0.75 -26.93 -43.71
N HIS A 812 1.41 -26.54 -42.61
CA HIS A 812 2.36 -27.40 -41.88
C HIS A 812 1.68 -28.35 -40.89
N LEU A 813 0.53 -27.97 -40.35
CA LEU A 813 -0.27 -28.81 -39.44
C LEU A 813 -1.13 -29.86 -40.16
N GLY A 814 -1.13 -29.89 -41.50
CA GLY A 814 -1.84 -30.89 -42.29
C GLY A 814 -3.36 -30.72 -42.30
N GLU A 815 -3.88 -29.55 -41.91
CA GLU A 815 -5.30 -29.24 -42.02
C GLU A 815 -5.62 -28.80 -43.45
N THR A 816 -5.99 -29.77 -44.28
CA THR A 816 -6.65 -29.46 -45.55
C THR A 816 -7.95 -28.72 -45.24
N ALA A 817 -8.04 -27.48 -45.72
CA ALA A 817 -9.25 -26.67 -45.72
C ALA A 817 -10.41 -27.50 -46.33
N SER A 818 -11.28 -28.02 -45.46
CA SER A 818 -12.51 -28.69 -45.87
C SER A 818 -13.57 -27.63 -46.12
N ASP A 819 -13.61 -27.22 -47.39
CA ASP A 819 -14.75 -26.80 -48.17
C ASP A 819 -16.10 -26.69 -47.43
N THR A 820 -16.40 -25.49 -46.93
CA THR A 820 -17.78 -25.05 -46.63
C THR A 820 -18.18 -23.89 -47.56
N SER A 821 -17.87 -24.01 -48.85
CA SER A 821 -18.55 -23.24 -49.91
C SER A 821 -19.72 -24.06 -50.49
N SER A 822 -20.76 -24.31 -49.71
CA SER A 822 -22.10 -24.56 -50.29
C SER A 822 -23.22 -24.40 -49.28
N ARG A 823 -23.83 -23.20 -49.27
CA ARG A 823 -25.29 -22.96 -49.27
C ARG A 823 -25.55 -21.52 -48.84
N GLN A 824 -25.71 -20.63 -49.82
CA GLN A 824 -26.80 -19.65 -49.84
C GLN A 824 -26.81 -18.88 -51.16
N SER A 825 -27.66 -19.31 -52.09
CA SER A 825 -28.23 -18.45 -53.13
C SER A 825 -29.45 -19.12 -53.79
N GLY A 826 -30.65 -18.63 -53.44
CA GLY A 826 -31.90 -18.65 -54.25
C GLY A 826 -32.61 -20.01 -54.40
N THR A 827 -33.94 -20.15 -54.38
CA THR A 827 -35.03 -19.19 -54.66
C THR A 827 -36.37 -19.78 -54.23
N ALA A 828 -37.32 -18.88 -53.98
CA ALA A 828 -38.75 -19.08 -53.82
C ALA A 828 -39.42 -20.00 -54.86
N ALA A 829 -40.35 -20.84 -54.39
CA ALA A 829 -41.71 -21.05 -54.89
C ALA A 829 -42.45 -22.02 -53.95
#